data_AF-A0A0P6Y284-F1
#
_entry.id   AF-A0A0P6Y284-F1
#
_cell.length_a   1.000
_cell.length_b   1.000
_cell.length_c   1.000
_cell.angle_alpha   90.00
_cell.angle_beta   90.00
_cell.angle_gamma   90.00
#
_symmetry.space_group_name_H-M   'P 1'
#
loop_
_entity.id
_entity.type
_entity.pdbx_description
1 polymer ?
#
loop_
_entity_poly.entity_id
_entity_poly.type
_entity_poly.pdbx_seq_one_letter_code
_entity_poly.pdbx_strand_id
1 'polypeptide(L)'
;MEQQFSMLPSTARLWDREQWLTVIRIATEVRSLRFARQVAMAWLNVYPGDLMMSYWLAKSFVLDGLIGQGQVILERALQVDPEFYEGHQLLLDIAEQGSTHVDPQATKAALFILNTDLEPLEPMPEWAERLRQARQALEQGRFDQAENLIYRALTLAQDQLLVCLTHIRILLNLQDWVSVIRFGNLYRQRWPDCVGLTLALAEGKLALGDEAEGTSLLHRCVTMDIAGQVIQRWLGFEHPFWRLWPECLTLGFDFPVPAEVAARLGWNQLAESVAQEVSTEVTASTNPDSFAKGSPEHPLEEKLIDQHGGAAGECGRGSQTLHSRRAKSPWLLEIENELDAIAKRINRGAPGRTDGRFPIYVAFTSRLALERHYGEQTAATIVAHMRELVEAVANEFGWGAMLFLPDDADLMAHLGMKPLLKTDAWSLKLALADLDEALAKRGARIGALLIVGGDEIVPFHRLPNPTDDIDTEVLSDNPYATRDSNYFVPEWAVGRLPGGRDRDPGPILQSLRAMQRYHRERRKAPSWWERWLAFWRAWGLSGYRGLGYSAAVWRRAALATFRPVGRRRIFWISPPYRREQLNPKALTHAPLNYYNLHGVIDGAEWYGQKDPHDPAPGPDYPVALTPGDLVKNGKAPRIVFTEACYGGHILGKSEQDSIALRFLEIGTLAIVGSTSISYGAVQSPLVGADLLGYYFWNGLRAGYSAGEALSLAKIALVREMNRRQGFLDGEDQKTLISFTLYGDPLVYGVDLLKTPKRLPRSFQRPKVKTIADQPDGRMLSEAESGHLVMEAKRILEPFLPGLSQAEWRLNVAKSLTGEKDIHSGSGKSPLRSSNDPLVLVFRRSQVEGGKAHHYFARVTMSKEGKVMKISVSH
;
A
#
# COMPACT_ATOMS: atom_id res chain seq x y z
N MET A 1 21.47 -22.21 -46.65
CA MET A 1 20.16 -22.44 -46.00
C MET A 1 20.38 -23.01 -44.59
N GLU A 2 20.92 -22.30 -43.61
CA GLU A 2 20.73 -20.87 -43.27
C GLU A 2 19.24 -20.53 -43.11
N GLN A 3 18.77 -20.45 -41.88
CA GLN A 3 18.84 -19.27 -41.00
C GLN A 3 17.89 -18.16 -41.43
N GLN A 4 16.74 -18.07 -40.74
CA GLN A 4 16.07 -16.80 -40.44
C GLN A 4 15.52 -16.86 -39.01
N PHE A 5 16.40 -16.59 -38.03
CA PHE A 5 15.98 -16.10 -36.73
C PHE A 5 15.81 -14.57 -36.84
N SER A 6 14.58 -14.06 -36.81
CA SER A 6 14.32 -12.62 -36.66
C SER A 6 14.25 -12.24 -35.18
N MET A 7 14.83 -11.09 -34.80
CA MET A 7 14.97 -10.70 -33.40
C MET A 7 13.80 -9.86 -32.85
N LEU A 8 13.60 -9.98 -31.53
CA LEU A 8 12.87 -9.11 -30.58
C LEU A 8 11.32 -9.18 -30.56
N PRO A 9 10.68 -8.92 -29.39
CA PRO A 9 11.23 -8.76 -28.03
C PRO A 9 10.84 -9.93 -27.09
N SER A 10 11.51 -10.02 -25.94
CA SER A 10 11.29 -11.07 -24.93
C SER A 10 9.88 -11.05 -24.32
N THR A 11 9.02 -11.99 -24.73
CA THR A 11 7.83 -12.37 -23.97
C THR A 11 8.24 -13.23 -22.78
N ALA A 12 7.90 -12.80 -21.56
CA ALA A 12 8.07 -13.63 -20.37
C ALA A 12 7.33 -14.96 -20.60
N ARG A 13 8.05 -16.09 -20.50
CA ARG A 13 7.47 -17.41 -20.76
C ARG A 13 6.47 -17.71 -19.63
N LEU A 14 5.18 -17.77 -19.98
CA LEU A 14 4.13 -18.20 -19.04
C LEU A 14 4.39 -19.66 -18.67
N TRP A 15 4.49 -19.93 -17.37
CA TRP A 15 4.63 -21.28 -16.84
C TRP A 15 3.35 -21.70 -16.13
N ASP A 16 3.05 -22.99 -16.19
CA ASP A 16 1.94 -23.61 -15.49
C ASP A 16 2.28 -23.92 -14.01
N ARG A 17 1.25 -24.26 -13.24
CA ARG A 17 1.39 -24.61 -11.82
C ARG A 17 2.40 -25.73 -11.55
N GLU A 18 2.45 -26.75 -12.41
CA GLU A 18 3.31 -27.92 -12.18
C GLU A 18 4.78 -27.61 -12.45
N GLN A 19 5.07 -26.71 -13.39
CA GLN A 19 6.41 -26.13 -13.58
C GLN A 19 6.85 -25.32 -12.35
N TRP A 20 5.96 -24.49 -11.79
CA TRP A 20 6.25 -23.76 -10.55
C TRP A 20 6.47 -24.68 -9.34
N LEU A 21 5.62 -25.71 -9.17
CA LEU A 21 5.76 -26.72 -8.12
C LEU A 21 7.04 -27.55 -8.27
N THR A 22 7.41 -27.90 -9.50
CA THR A 22 8.67 -28.61 -9.79
C THR A 22 9.88 -27.78 -9.38
N VAL A 23 9.89 -26.48 -9.70
CA VAL A 23 11.02 -25.59 -9.39
C VAL A 23 11.13 -25.32 -7.89
N ILE A 24 10.02 -25.10 -7.16
CA ILE A 24 10.09 -24.92 -5.72
C ILE A 24 10.50 -26.20 -4.97
N ARG A 25 10.01 -27.37 -5.40
CA ARG A 25 10.43 -28.67 -4.85
C ARG A 25 11.95 -28.83 -4.99
N ILE A 26 12.47 -28.68 -6.21
CA ILE A 26 13.92 -28.79 -6.48
C ILE A 26 14.70 -27.73 -5.67
N ALA A 27 14.20 -26.50 -5.58
CA ALA A 27 14.82 -25.47 -4.76
C ALA A 27 14.90 -25.83 -3.27
N THR A 28 13.88 -26.49 -2.71
CA THR A 28 13.95 -27.01 -1.34
C THR A 28 14.88 -28.22 -1.19
N GLU A 29 14.92 -29.12 -2.19
CA GLU A 29 15.84 -30.28 -2.21
C GLU A 29 17.31 -29.85 -2.19
N VAL A 30 17.70 -28.89 -3.04
CA VAL A 30 19.07 -28.34 -3.07
C VAL A 30 19.33 -27.28 -1.99
N ARG A 31 18.41 -27.11 -1.02
CA ARG A 31 18.43 -26.11 0.06
C ARG A 31 18.63 -24.65 -0.39
N SER A 32 18.18 -24.30 -1.59
CA SER A 32 18.05 -22.91 -2.05
C SER A 32 16.78 -22.26 -1.47
N LEU A 33 16.67 -22.25 -0.13
CA LEU A 33 15.43 -21.95 0.59
C LEU A 33 14.94 -20.51 0.37
N ARG A 34 15.86 -19.55 0.22
CA ARG A 34 15.52 -18.16 -0.12
C ARG A 34 14.82 -18.07 -1.48
N PHE A 35 15.29 -18.79 -2.48
CA PHE A 35 14.70 -18.82 -3.82
C PHE A 35 13.36 -19.56 -3.80
N ALA A 36 13.27 -20.69 -3.08
CA ALA A 36 12.02 -21.41 -2.84
C ALA A 36 10.92 -20.48 -2.26
N ARG A 37 11.25 -19.71 -1.21
CA ARG A 37 10.33 -18.73 -0.61
C ARG A 37 9.90 -17.63 -1.60
N GLN A 38 10.81 -17.11 -2.41
CA GLN A 38 10.50 -16.09 -3.42
C GLN A 38 9.53 -16.61 -4.48
N VAL A 39 9.74 -17.84 -4.96
CA VAL A 39 8.86 -18.51 -5.93
C VAL A 39 7.47 -18.76 -5.31
N ALA A 40 7.38 -19.37 -4.12
CA ALA A 40 6.08 -19.57 -3.48
C ALA A 40 5.32 -18.27 -3.22
N MET A 41 5.99 -17.25 -2.67
CA MET A 41 5.36 -15.95 -2.35
C MET A 41 4.84 -15.23 -3.60
N ALA A 42 5.56 -15.31 -4.73
CA ALA A 42 5.11 -14.71 -5.97
C ALA A 42 3.87 -15.41 -6.55
N TRP A 43 3.82 -16.75 -6.49
CA TRP A 43 2.64 -17.51 -6.87
C TRP A 43 1.45 -17.19 -5.97
N LEU A 44 1.62 -17.27 -4.64
CA LEU A 44 0.57 -17.03 -3.64
C LEU A 44 0.06 -15.58 -3.64
N ASN A 45 0.84 -14.61 -4.12
CA ASN A 45 0.37 -13.23 -4.32
C ASN A 45 -0.68 -13.10 -5.46
N VAL A 46 -0.69 -14.05 -6.41
CA VAL A 46 -1.69 -14.14 -7.49
C VAL A 46 -2.78 -15.17 -7.15
N TYR A 47 -2.37 -16.30 -6.59
CA TYR A 47 -3.19 -17.47 -6.28
C TYR A 47 -3.13 -17.83 -4.78
N PRO A 48 -3.68 -17.01 -3.87
CA PRO A 48 -3.51 -17.16 -2.42
C PRO A 48 -4.20 -18.38 -1.81
N GLY A 49 -5.09 -19.05 -2.57
CA GLY A 49 -5.76 -20.30 -2.17
C GLY A 49 -5.05 -21.57 -2.64
N ASP A 50 -3.78 -21.50 -3.05
CA ASP A 50 -3.01 -22.71 -3.43
C ASP A 50 -2.38 -23.35 -2.18
N LEU A 51 -3.03 -24.39 -1.68
CA LEU A 51 -2.63 -25.07 -0.44
C LEU A 51 -1.30 -25.81 -0.57
N MET A 52 -1.02 -26.40 -1.74
CA MET A 52 0.27 -27.07 -2.00
C MET A 52 1.41 -26.05 -2.08
N MET A 53 1.20 -24.90 -2.72
CA MET A 53 2.22 -23.83 -2.71
C MET A 53 2.43 -23.24 -1.30
N SER A 54 1.36 -23.18 -0.49
CA SER A 54 1.43 -22.80 0.93
C SER A 54 2.23 -23.81 1.76
N TYR A 55 2.08 -25.12 1.50
CA TYR A 55 2.89 -26.18 2.09
C TYR A 55 4.38 -26.01 1.75
N TRP A 56 4.74 -25.79 0.48
CA TRP A 56 6.15 -25.59 0.11
C TRP A 56 6.73 -24.31 0.73
N LEU A 57 5.93 -23.25 0.86
CA LEU A 57 6.33 -22.05 1.61
C LEU A 57 6.62 -22.39 3.08
N ALA A 58 5.69 -23.05 3.77
CA ALA A 58 5.87 -23.48 5.16
C ALA A 58 7.12 -24.36 5.34
N LYS A 59 7.28 -25.38 4.49
CA LYS A 59 8.43 -26.29 4.49
C LYS A 59 9.76 -25.56 4.32
N SER A 60 9.80 -24.56 3.44
CA SER A 60 11.00 -23.74 3.22
C SER A 60 11.33 -22.78 4.38
N PHE A 61 10.41 -22.53 5.32
CA PHE A 61 10.72 -21.88 6.60
C PHE A 61 11.22 -22.86 7.65
N VAL A 62 10.60 -24.04 7.77
CA VAL A 62 11.02 -25.12 8.70
C VAL A 62 12.45 -25.56 8.40
N LEU A 63 12.78 -25.81 7.13
CA LEU A 63 14.13 -26.19 6.68
C LEU A 63 15.20 -25.12 6.96
N ASP A 64 14.79 -23.88 7.25
CA ASP A 64 15.67 -22.74 7.55
C ASP A 64 15.70 -22.43 9.06
N GLY A 65 15.17 -23.33 9.90
CA GLY A 65 15.07 -23.16 11.35
C GLY A 65 13.98 -22.18 11.83
N LEU A 66 13.19 -21.60 10.91
CA LEU A 66 12.12 -20.64 11.22
C LEU A 66 10.79 -21.36 11.51
N ILE A 67 10.85 -22.35 12.42
CA ILE A 67 9.78 -23.31 12.72
C ILE A 67 8.42 -22.63 12.95
N GLY A 68 8.36 -21.63 13.83
CA GLY A 68 7.11 -20.93 14.14
C GLY A 68 6.46 -20.21 12.96
N GLN A 69 7.24 -19.72 11.98
CA GLN A 69 6.67 -19.12 10.75
C GLN A 69 6.09 -20.20 9.83
N GLY A 70 6.76 -21.34 9.72
CA GLY A 70 6.24 -22.51 9.00
C GLY A 70 4.94 -23.03 9.62
N GLN A 71 4.91 -23.19 10.94
CA GLN A 71 3.74 -23.65 11.70
C GLN A 71 2.50 -22.79 11.44
N VAL A 72 2.57 -21.46 11.57
CA VAL A 72 1.40 -20.56 11.36
C VAL A 72 0.83 -20.64 9.94
N ILE A 73 1.69 -20.81 8.92
CA ILE A 73 1.25 -20.99 7.53
C ILE A 73 0.55 -22.34 7.36
N LEU A 74 1.09 -23.38 7.99
CA LEU A 74 0.63 -24.76 7.88
C LEU A 74 -0.70 -25.01 8.62
N GLU A 75 -0.83 -24.52 9.86
CA GLU A 75 -2.07 -24.57 10.63
C GLU A 75 -3.22 -23.88 9.89
N ARG A 76 -2.94 -22.75 9.23
CA ARG A 76 -3.92 -22.06 8.40
C ARG A 76 -4.34 -22.89 7.19
N ALA A 77 -3.40 -23.56 6.51
CA ALA A 77 -3.74 -24.48 5.42
C ALA A 77 -4.62 -25.64 5.91
N LEU A 78 -4.33 -26.20 7.09
CA LEU A 78 -5.11 -27.26 7.73
C LEU A 78 -6.48 -26.80 8.26
N GLN A 79 -6.67 -25.52 8.55
CA GLN A 79 -8.01 -24.96 8.81
C GLN A 79 -8.87 -24.85 7.54
N VAL A 80 -8.25 -24.65 6.38
CA VAL A 80 -8.92 -24.59 5.07
C VAL A 80 -9.24 -26.00 4.58
N ASP A 81 -8.25 -26.90 4.61
CA ASP A 81 -8.36 -28.31 4.25
C ASP A 81 -7.76 -29.21 5.36
N PRO A 82 -8.57 -29.67 6.33
CA PRO A 82 -8.11 -30.53 7.41
C PRO A 82 -7.78 -31.96 6.96
N GLU A 83 -8.14 -32.34 5.74
CA GLU A 83 -7.79 -33.62 5.13
C GLU A 83 -6.46 -33.55 4.33
N PHE A 84 -5.75 -32.42 4.37
CA PHE A 84 -4.48 -32.24 3.66
C PHE A 84 -3.34 -33.00 4.36
N TYR A 85 -3.11 -34.23 3.90
CA TYR A 85 -2.21 -35.21 4.52
C TYR A 85 -0.77 -34.74 4.64
N GLU A 86 -0.16 -34.22 3.57
CA GLU A 86 1.21 -33.70 3.57
C GLU A 86 1.36 -32.55 4.57
N GLY A 87 0.29 -31.77 4.78
CA GLY A 87 0.21 -30.73 5.79
C GLY A 87 0.39 -31.26 7.21
N HIS A 88 -0.31 -32.35 7.55
CA HIS A 88 -0.16 -33.01 8.85
C HIS A 88 1.21 -33.68 9.03
N GLN A 89 1.81 -34.23 7.96
CA GLN A 89 3.16 -34.80 8.05
C GLN A 89 4.19 -33.75 8.46
N LEU A 90 4.20 -32.60 7.77
CA LEU A 90 5.13 -31.51 8.11
C LEU A 90 4.82 -30.90 9.49
N LEU A 91 3.56 -30.94 9.95
CA LEU A 91 3.20 -30.48 11.29
C LEU A 91 3.73 -31.42 12.38
N LEU A 92 3.79 -32.73 12.10
CA LEU A 92 4.44 -33.71 12.99
C LEU A 92 5.96 -33.51 13.00
N ASP A 93 6.59 -33.31 11.84
CA ASP A 93 8.03 -32.97 11.74
C ASP A 93 8.37 -31.72 12.60
N ILE A 94 7.49 -30.71 12.60
CA ILE A 94 7.60 -29.49 13.44
C ILE A 94 7.48 -29.81 14.94
N ALA A 95 6.56 -30.69 15.32
CA ALA A 95 6.36 -31.09 16.70
C ALA A 95 7.57 -31.86 17.26
N GLU A 96 8.11 -32.79 16.48
CA GLU A 96 9.29 -33.59 16.84
C GLU A 96 10.58 -32.74 16.93
N GLN A 97 10.64 -31.62 16.20
CA GLN A 97 11.69 -30.61 16.33
C GLN A 97 11.57 -29.71 17.58
N GLY A 98 10.60 -29.97 18.47
CA GLY A 98 10.49 -29.34 19.78
C GLY A 98 9.57 -28.11 19.85
N SER A 99 8.61 -27.94 18.92
CA SER A 99 7.60 -26.89 19.06
C SER A 99 6.64 -27.19 20.22
N THR A 100 6.57 -26.28 21.20
CA THR A 100 5.65 -26.38 22.35
C THR A 100 4.20 -26.04 22.02
N HIS A 101 3.91 -25.65 20.78
CA HIS A 101 2.59 -25.16 20.35
C HIS A 101 1.81 -26.13 19.46
N VAL A 102 2.42 -27.25 19.05
CA VAL A 102 1.75 -28.31 18.30
C VAL A 102 1.41 -29.46 19.25
N ASP A 103 0.19 -29.99 19.18
CA ASP A 103 -0.18 -31.25 19.83
C ASP A 103 0.29 -32.44 18.95
N PRO A 104 1.32 -33.21 19.37
CA PRO A 104 1.82 -34.32 18.58
C PRO A 104 0.82 -35.47 18.52
N GLN A 105 0.00 -35.67 19.56
CA GLN A 105 -0.97 -36.76 19.64
C GLN A 105 -2.17 -36.49 18.72
N ALA A 106 -2.66 -35.24 18.68
CA ALA A 106 -3.69 -34.85 17.71
C ALA A 106 -3.20 -34.97 16.27
N THR A 107 -1.93 -34.61 15.99
CA THR A 107 -1.34 -34.70 14.65
C THR A 107 -1.12 -36.17 14.22
N LYS A 108 -0.60 -37.02 15.12
CA LYS A 108 -0.53 -38.49 14.91
C LYS A 108 -1.92 -39.09 14.63
N ALA A 109 -2.92 -38.70 15.42
CA ALA A 109 -4.29 -39.17 15.23
C ALA A 109 -4.85 -38.76 13.85
N ALA A 110 -4.64 -37.50 13.42
CA ALA A 110 -5.07 -37.03 12.11
C ALA A 110 -4.45 -37.85 10.96
N LEU A 111 -3.14 -38.13 11.02
CA LEU A 111 -2.44 -38.98 10.05
C LEU A 111 -3.01 -40.42 10.03
N PHE A 112 -3.23 -41.01 11.21
CA PHE A 112 -3.86 -42.34 11.37
C PHE A 112 -5.30 -42.39 10.82
N ILE A 113 -6.07 -41.30 10.90
CA ILE A 113 -7.43 -41.19 10.34
C ILE A 113 -7.41 -41.01 8.82
N LEU A 114 -6.38 -40.33 8.29
CA LEU A 114 -6.26 -39.96 6.87
C LEU A 114 -5.62 -41.05 6.00
N ASN A 115 -4.84 -41.96 6.57
CA ASN A 115 -4.20 -43.06 5.86
C ASN A 115 -4.57 -44.41 6.50
N THR A 116 -5.32 -45.22 5.76
CA THR A 116 -5.84 -46.53 6.18
C THR A 116 -4.81 -47.63 6.29
N ASP A 117 -3.60 -47.41 5.78
CA ASP A 117 -2.53 -48.40 5.72
C ASP A 117 -1.46 -48.15 6.81
N LEU A 118 -1.57 -47.03 7.54
CA LEU A 118 -0.78 -46.79 8.74
C LEU A 118 -1.32 -47.61 9.91
N GLU A 119 -0.50 -48.56 10.37
CA GLU A 119 -0.61 -49.18 11.70
C GLU A 119 0.05 -48.26 12.75
N PRO A 120 -0.65 -47.89 13.84
CA PRO A 120 -0.13 -46.95 14.81
C PRO A 120 0.85 -47.64 15.78
N LEU A 121 2.02 -47.03 15.99
CA LEU A 121 3.04 -47.52 16.94
C LEU A 121 2.62 -47.37 18.42
N GLU A 122 1.63 -46.52 18.68
CA GLU A 122 1.10 -46.18 20.00
C GLU A 122 -0.44 -46.30 19.96
N PRO A 123 -1.13 -46.66 21.05
CA PRO A 123 -2.58 -46.71 21.08
C PRO A 123 -3.19 -45.33 20.78
N MET A 124 -4.10 -45.27 19.80
CA MET A 124 -4.76 -44.03 19.40
C MET A 124 -5.95 -43.71 20.31
N PRO A 125 -6.37 -42.43 20.43
CA PRO A 125 -7.59 -42.09 21.16
C PRO A 125 -8.82 -42.79 20.56
N GLU A 126 -9.75 -43.28 21.40
CA GLU A 126 -10.92 -44.04 20.92
C GLU A 126 -11.70 -43.28 19.83
N TRP A 127 -11.87 -41.96 19.96
CA TRP A 127 -12.57 -41.15 18.96
C TRP A 127 -11.91 -41.21 17.56
N ALA A 128 -10.59 -41.37 17.49
CA ALA A 128 -9.85 -41.47 16.24
C ALA A 128 -10.05 -42.86 15.59
N GLU A 129 -10.07 -43.92 16.39
CA GLU A 129 -10.42 -45.27 15.92
C GLU A 129 -11.86 -45.33 15.39
N ARG A 130 -12.84 -44.80 16.15
CA ARG A 130 -14.23 -44.71 15.70
C ARG A 130 -14.37 -43.89 14.42
N LEU A 131 -13.63 -42.79 14.30
CA LEU A 131 -13.65 -41.95 13.11
C LEU A 131 -13.04 -42.65 11.88
N ARG A 132 -11.91 -43.36 12.01
CA ARG A 132 -11.32 -44.17 10.92
C ARG A 132 -12.30 -45.27 10.48
N GLN A 133 -12.93 -45.97 11.42
CA GLN A 133 -13.96 -46.98 11.13
C GLN A 133 -15.18 -46.35 10.42
N ALA A 134 -15.61 -45.14 10.81
CA ALA A 134 -16.70 -44.43 10.13
C ALA A 134 -16.35 -44.03 8.69
N ARG A 135 -15.12 -43.59 8.43
CA ARG A 135 -14.63 -43.25 7.08
C ARG A 135 -14.51 -44.49 6.20
N GLN A 136 -13.97 -45.59 6.71
CA GLN A 136 -13.94 -46.88 6.00
C GLN A 136 -15.35 -47.42 5.70
N ALA A 137 -16.31 -47.26 6.62
CA ALA A 137 -17.70 -47.64 6.38
C ALA A 137 -18.34 -46.76 5.28
N LEU A 138 -18.07 -45.45 5.29
CA LEU A 138 -18.53 -44.50 4.27
C LEU A 138 -17.96 -44.83 2.87
N GLU A 139 -16.66 -45.08 2.76
CA GLU A 139 -15.98 -45.48 1.52
C GLU A 139 -16.52 -46.79 0.93
N GLN A 140 -16.99 -47.69 1.80
CA GLN A 140 -17.60 -48.97 1.42
C GLN A 140 -19.13 -48.89 1.22
N GLY A 141 -19.72 -47.68 1.22
CA GLY A 141 -21.16 -47.46 1.03
C GLY A 141 -22.05 -47.96 2.18
N ARG A 142 -21.47 -48.27 3.35
CA ARG A 142 -22.19 -48.78 4.53
C ARG A 142 -22.67 -47.63 5.41
N PHE A 143 -23.58 -46.81 4.87
CA PHE A 143 -23.96 -45.53 5.46
C PHE A 143 -24.53 -45.64 6.89
N ASP A 144 -25.44 -46.60 7.16
CA ASP A 144 -25.99 -46.82 8.50
C ASP A 144 -24.90 -47.11 9.54
N GLN A 145 -23.87 -47.87 9.15
CA GLN A 145 -22.73 -48.19 10.01
C GLN A 145 -21.84 -46.96 10.22
N ALA A 146 -21.60 -46.18 9.16
CA ALA A 146 -20.85 -44.93 9.23
C ALA A 146 -21.54 -43.91 10.15
N GLU A 147 -22.86 -43.77 10.05
CA GLU A 147 -23.66 -42.88 10.91
C GLU A 147 -23.62 -43.30 12.39
N ASN A 148 -23.81 -44.58 12.68
CA ASN A 148 -23.70 -45.09 14.05
C ASN A 148 -22.30 -44.91 14.66
N LEU A 149 -21.24 -45.01 13.85
CA LEU A 149 -19.86 -44.81 14.30
C LEU A 149 -19.53 -43.31 14.48
N ILE A 150 -20.00 -42.43 13.58
CA ILE A 150 -19.71 -41.00 13.68
C ILE A 150 -20.42 -40.34 14.87
N TYR A 151 -21.63 -40.78 15.24
CA TYR A 151 -22.27 -40.27 16.47
C TYR A 151 -21.47 -40.63 17.73
N ARG A 152 -20.86 -41.82 17.79
CA ARG A 152 -19.94 -42.19 18.89
C ARG A 152 -18.69 -41.31 18.89
N ALA A 153 -18.08 -41.07 17.73
CA ALA A 153 -16.95 -40.15 17.61
C ALA A 153 -17.32 -38.71 18.02
N LEU A 154 -18.50 -38.22 17.64
CA LEU A 154 -19.01 -36.90 18.05
C LEU A 154 -19.21 -36.79 19.56
N THR A 155 -19.74 -37.82 20.23
CA THR A 155 -19.89 -37.80 21.70
C THR A 155 -18.57 -37.72 22.45
N LEU A 156 -17.47 -38.21 21.84
CA LEU A 156 -16.13 -38.18 22.43
C LEU A 156 -15.31 -36.95 22.01
N ALA A 157 -15.56 -36.40 20.82
CA ALA A 157 -14.69 -35.41 20.18
C ALA A 157 -15.44 -34.42 19.27
N GLN A 158 -16.56 -33.86 19.73
CA GLN A 158 -17.31 -32.76 19.07
C GLN A 158 -16.45 -31.51 18.72
N ASP A 159 -15.28 -31.38 19.34
CA ASP A 159 -14.34 -30.28 19.18
C ASP A 159 -13.32 -30.50 18.05
N GLN A 160 -13.34 -31.66 17.39
CA GLN A 160 -12.40 -32.01 16.32
C GLN A 160 -12.98 -31.77 14.92
N LEU A 161 -12.27 -31.01 14.10
CA LEU A 161 -12.71 -30.61 12.77
C LEU A 161 -12.87 -31.81 11.82
N LEU A 162 -11.98 -32.81 11.86
CA LEU A 162 -12.09 -34.04 11.05
C LEU A 162 -13.34 -34.87 11.38
N VAL A 163 -13.79 -34.88 12.64
CA VAL A 163 -15.05 -35.54 13.06
C VAL A 163 -16.24 -34.81 12.44
N CYS A 164 -16.30 -33.49 12.62
CA CYS A 164 -17.38 -32.64 12.09
C CYS A 164 -17.48 -32.70 10.55
N LEU A 165 -16.33 -32.73 9.88
CA LEU A 165 -16.24 -32.84 8.43
C LEU A 165 -16.73 -34.20 7.92
N THR A 166 -16.32 -35.29 8.58
CA THR A 166 -16.77 -36.65 8.22
C THR A 166 -18.28 -36.82 8.46
N HIS A 167 -18.83 -36.26 9.55
CA HIS A 167 -20.27 -36.27 9.81
C HIS A 167 -21.06 -35.61 8.67
N ILE A 168 -20.64 -34.43 8.24
CA ILE A 168 -21.28 -33.76 7.09
C ILE A 168 -21.14 -34.56 5.81
N ARG A 169 -19.99 -35.21 5.56
CA ARG A 169 -19.78 -36.06 4.39
C ARG A 169 -20.73 -37.27 4.39
N ILE A 170 -21.03 -37.85 5.55
CA ILE A 170 -22.04 -38.91 5.71
C ILE A 170 -23.44 -38.37 5.38
N LEU A 171 -23.82 -37.21 5.95
CA LEU A 171 -25.14 -36.60 5.71
C LEU A 171 -25.38 -36.22 4.23
N LEU A 172 -24.33 -35.78 3.50
CA LEU A 172 -24.40 -35.56 2.05
C LEU A 172 -24.71 -36.86 1.29
N ASN A 173 -24.04 -37.96 1.64
CA ASN A 173 -24.26 -39.25 0.99
C ASN A 173 -25.63 -39.84 1.30
N LEU A 174 -26.17 -39.58 2.50
CA LEU A 174 -27.55 -39.88 2.88
C LEU A 174 -28.59 -38.93 2.25
N GLN A 175 -28.16 -37.86 1.58
CA GLN A 175 -29.00 -36.80 1.01
C GLN A 175 -29.95 -36.12 2.02
N ASP A 176 -29.59 -36.11 3.32
CA ASP A 176 -30.33 -35.34 4.33
C ASP A 176 -29.93 -33.86 4.25
N TRP A 177 -30.44 -33.18 3.23
CA TRP A 177 -30.15 -31.76 2.97
C TRP A 177 -30.53 -30.84 4.13
N VAL A 178 -31.53 -31.22 4.94
CA VAL A 178 -31.96 -30.45 6.12
C VAL A 178 -30.88 -30.53 7.21
N SER A 179 -30.37 -31.73 7.51
CA SER A 179 -29.27 -31.90 8.44
C SER A 179 -27.95 -31.34 7.89
N VAL A 180 -27.66 -31.48 6.60
CA VAL A 180 -26.49 -30.86 5.95
C VAL A 180 -26.49 -29.33 6.15
N ILE A 181 -27.63 -28.66 5.94
CA ILE A 181 -27.72 -27.21 6.18
C ILE A 181 -27.62 -26.87 7.67
N ARG A 182 -28.27 -27.65 8.55
CA ARG A 182 -28.25 -27.41 10.00
C ARG A 182 -26.84 -27.56 10.58
N PHE A 183 -26.18 -28.69 10.35
CA PHE A 183 -24.84 -28.96 10.84
C PHE A 183 -23.77 -28.20 10.06
N GLY A 184 -23.97 -27.95 8.76
CA GLY A 184 -23.10 -27.08 7.95
C GLY A 184 -23.03 -25.67 8.51
N ASN A 185 -24.16 -25.07 8.87
CA ASN A 185 -24.19 -23.78 9.54
C ASN A 185 -23.56 -23.84 10.95
N LEU A 186 -23.84 -24.88 11.75
CA LEU A 186 -23.27 -25.03 13.09
C LEU A 186 -21.74 -25.14 13.05
N TYR A 187 -21.19 -26.05 12.26
CA TYR A 187 -19.74 -26.27 12.18
C TYR A 187 -19.02 -25.09 11.53
N ARG A 188 -19.62 -24.41 10.54
CA ARG A 188 -19.05 -23.19 9.96
C ARG A 188 -19.07 -21.97 10.90
N GLN A 189 -19.82 -21.97 12.00
CA GLN A 189 -19.66 -20.92 13.03
C GLN A 189 -18.33 -21.08 13.77
N ARG A 190 -17.84 -22.32 13.93
CA ARG A 190 -16.58 -22.64 14.63
C ARG A 190 -15.37 -22.68 13.69
N TRP A 191 -15.54 -23.22 12.48
CA TRP A 191 -14.50 -23.31 11.46
C TRP A 191 -14.97 -22.62 10.16
N PRO A 192 -14.96 -21.27 10.13
CA PRO A 192 -15.61 -20.50 9.08
C PRO A 192 -14.95 -20.59 7.71
N ASP A 193 -13.69 -21.03 7.65
CA ASP A 193 -12.81 -21.05 6.47
C ASP A 193 -12.54 -22.46 5.91
N CYS A 194 -13.07 -23.52 6.54
CA CYS A 194 -12.95 -24.88 6.02
C CYS A 194 -13.75 -25.04 4.70
N VAL A 195 -13.08 -25.47 3.64
CA VAL A 195 -13.66 -25.60 2.29
C VAL A 195 -14.69 -26.72 2.26
N GLY A 196 -14.40 -27.91 2.82
CA GLY A 196 -15.33 -29.05 2.76
C GLY A 196 -16.68 -28.77 3.46
N LEU A 197 -16.66 -28.11 4.63
CA LEU A 197 -17.90 -27.65 5.30
C LEU A 197 -18.66 -26.60 4.47
N THR A 198 -17.94 -25.76 3.70
CA THR A 198 -18.52 -24.72 2.85
C THR A 198 -19.10 -25.30 1.55
N LEU A 199 -18.43 -26.29 0.96
CA LEU A 199 -18.86 -27.05 -0.20
C LEU A 199 -20.15 -27.84 0.10
N ALA A 200 -20.18 -28.57 1.21
CA ALA A 200 -21.36 -29.32 1.63
C ALA A 200 -22.59 -28.43 1.86
N LEU A 201 -22.40 -27.27 2.51
CA LEU A 201 -23.47 -26.31 2.70
C LEU A 201 -23.94 -25.72 1.36
N ALA A 202 -23.04 -25.54 0.39
CA ALA A 202 -23.39 -25.12 -0.95
C ALA A 202 -24.27 -26.15 -1.66
N GLU A 203 -23.89 -27.43 -1.63
CA GLU A 203 -24.69 -28.51 -2.24
C GLU A 203 -26.08 -28.62 -1.61
N GLY A 204 -26.18 -28.63 -0.28
CA GLY A 204 -27.47 -28.67 0.41
C GLY A 204 -28.36 -27.46 0.08
N LYS A 205 -27.76 -26.28 -0.10
CA LYS A 205 -28.47 -25.07 -0.52
C LYS A 205 -28.99 -25.16 -1.95
N LEU A 206 -28.16 -25.63 -2.89
CA LEU A 206 -28.57 -25.87 -4.28
C LEU A 206 -29.66 -26.95 -4.37
N ALA A 207 -29.54 -28.04 -3.61
CA ALA A 207 -30.53 -29.13 -3.58
C ALA A 207 -31.91 -28.70 -3.08
N LEU A 208 -31.98 -27.69 -2.19
CA LEU A 208 -33.25 -27.09 -1.73
C LEU A 208 -33.68 -25.85 -2.55
N GLY A 209 -33.03 -25.55 -3.68
CA GLY A 209 -33.40 -24.46 -4.59
C GLY A 209 -32.92 -23.06 -4.19
N ASP A 210 -32.05 -22.93 -3.19
CA ASP A 210 -31.39 -21.66 -2.82
C ASP A 210 -30.14 -21.44 -3.67
N GLU A 211 -30.36 -21.22 -4.97
CA GLU A 211 -29.30 -21.05 -5.97
C GLU A 211 -28.36 -19.89 -5.66
N ALA A 212 -28.90 -18.81 -5.08
CA ALA A 212 -28.16 -17.60 -4.77
C ALA A 212 -27.15 -17.81 -3.63
N GLU A 213 -27.56 -18.42 -2.51
CA GLU A 213 -26.64 -18.71 -1.42
C GLU A 213 -25.67 -19.85 -1.80
N GLY A 214 -26.17 -20.91 -2.46
CA GLY A 214 -25.33 -22.02 -2.93
C GLY A 214 -24.20 -21.57 -3.86
N THR A 215 -24.52 -20.77 -4.88
CA THR A 215 -23.51 -20.22 -5.81
C THR A 215 -22.52 -19.29 -5.11
N SER A 216 -22.99 -18.47 -4.16
CA SER A 216 -22.10 -17.61 -3.36
C SER A 216 -21.13 -18.41 -2.48
N LEU A 217 -21.52 -19.59 -1.99
CA LEU A 217 -20.66 -20.48 -1.22
C LEU A 217 -19.63 -21.17 -2.14
N LEU A 218 -20.03 -21.63 -3.33
CA LEU A 218 -19.11 -22.21 -4.33
C LEU A 218 -18.00 -21.23 -4.75
N HIS A 219 -18.33 -19.97 -5.07
CA HIS A 219 -17.32 -18.95 -5.38
C HIS A 219 -16.32 -18.73 -4.22
N ARG A 220 -16.75 -18.91 -2.96
CA ARG A 220 -15.84 -18.86 -1.82
C ARG A 220 -14.93 -20.08 -1.77
N CYS A 221 -15.42 -21.28 -2.08
CA CYS A 221 -14.59 -22.48 -2.20
C CYS A 221 -13.47 -22.27 -3.25
N VAL A 222 -13.79 -21.78 -4.46
CA VAL A 222 -12.79 -21.42 -5.49
C VAL A 222 -11.71 -20.47 -4.96
N THR A 223 -12.10 -19.50 -4.13
CA THR A 223 -11.15 -18.49 -3.62
C THR A 223 -10.21 -19.06 -2.54
N MET A 224 -10.66 -20.05 -1.77
CA MET A 224 -9.91 -20.62 -0.64
C MET A 224 -9.10 -21.86 -1.04
N ASP A 225 -9.56 -22.61 -2.03
CA ASP A 225 -8.90 -23.75 -2.67
C ASP A 225 -8.91 -23.55 -4.19
N ILE A 226 -7.97 -22.77 -4.70
CA ILE A 226 -7.93 -22.36 -6.13
C ILE A 226 -7.43 -23.49 -7.04
N ALA A 227 -6.73 -24.48 -6.48
CA ALA A 227 -6.29 -25.69 -7.18
C ALA A 227 -7.41 -26.75 -7.26
N GLY A 228 -8.44 -26.64 -6.41
CA GLY A 228 -9.58 -27.54 -6.39
C GLY A 228 -9.32 -28.89 -5.71
N GLN A 229 -8.30 -28.99 -4.85
CA GLN A 229 -7.91 -30.27 -4.23
C GLN A 229 -9.01 -30.86 -3.34
N VAL A 230 -9.80 -30.01 -2.67
CA VAL A 230 -10.90 -30.45 -1.79
C VAL A 230 -12.11 -30.88 -2.62
N ILE A 231 -12.49 -30.09 -3.63
CA ILE A 231 -13.65 -30.41 -4.46
C ILE A 231 -13.42 -31.65 -5.32
N GLN A 232 -12.20 -31.84 -5.85
CA GLN A 232 -11.82 -33.08 -6.55
C GLN A 232 -11.85 -34.31 -5.62
N ARG A 233 -11.38 -34.19 -4.38
CA ARG A 233 -11.43 -35.27 -3.38
C ARG A 233 -12.86 -35.65 -2.95
N TRP A 234 -13.79 -34.70 -3.04
CA TRP A 234 -15.18 -34.89 -2.58
C TRP A 234 -16.13 -35.33 -3.68
N LEU A 235 -16.01 -34.74 -4.88
CA LEU A 235 -16.95 -34.91 -6.01
C LEU A 235 -16.29 -35.53 -7.26
N GLY A 236 -14.99 -35.82 -7.22
CA GLY A 236 -14.23 -36.31 -8.37
C GLY A 236 -13.83 -35.20 -9.36
N PHE A 237 -13.11 -35.58 -10.41
CA PHE A 237 -12.60 -34.65 -11.42
C PHE A 237 -13.70 -34.09 -12.35
N GLU A 238 -14.78 -34.84 -12.60
CA GLU A 238 -15.90 -34.45 -13.47
C GLU A 238 -17.06 -33.79 -12.72
N HIS A 239 -16.78 -33.14 -11.58
CA HIS A 239 -17.81 -32.49 -10.76
C HIS A 239 -18.57 -31.38 -11.51
N PRO A 240 -19.88 -31.18 -11.28
CA PRO A 240 -20.71 -30.26 -12.08
C PRO A 240 -20.28 -28.79 -12.02
N PHE A 241 -19.47 -28.44 -11.01
CA PHE A 241 -19.00 -27.08 -10.75
C PHE A 241 -17.62 -26.77 -11.36
N TRP A 242 -17.03 -27.66 -12.17
CA TRP A 242 -15.66 -27.53 -12.67
C TRP A 242 -15.38 -26.18 -13.37
N ARG A 243 -16.37 -25.63 -14.09
CA ARG A 243 -16.29 -24.32 -14.77
C ARG A 243 -16.14 -23.11 -13.85
N LEU A 244 -16.32 -23.28 -12.53
CA LEU A 244 -16.06 -22.22 -11.54
C LEU A 244 -14.57 -22.14 -11.18
N TRP A 245 -13.81 -23.21 -11.40
CA TRP A 245 -12.36 -23.25 -11.20
C TRP A 245 -11.61 -22.81 -12.47
N PRO A 246 -10.42 -22.17 -12.35
CA PRO A 246 -9.63 -21.81 -13.51
C PRO A 246 -9.05 -23.06 -14.21
N GLU A 247 -9.33 -23.23 -15.50
CA GLU A 247 -8.79 -24.33 -16.31
C GLU A 247 -7.25 -24.35 -16.37
N CYS A 248 -6.62 -23.18 -16.32
CA CYS A 248 -5.16 -23.04 -16.37
C CYS A 248 -4.66 -21.98 -15.38
N LEU A 249 -4.01 -22.42 -14.32
CA LEU A 249 -3.23 -21.56 -13.43
C LEU A 249 -1.85 -21.34 -14.06
N THR A 250 -1.60 -20.11 -14.51
CA THR A 250 -0.34 -19.75 -15.19
C THR A 250 0.20 -18.41 -14.68
N LEU A 251 1.52 -18.33 -14.59
CA LEU A 251 2.23 -17.11 -14.20
C LEU A 251 3.58 -17.07 -14.94
N GLY A 252 3.95 -15.90 -15.46
CA GLY A 252 5.26 -15.71 -16.11
C GLY A 252 6.38 -16.01 -15.12
N PHE A 253 7.47 -16.61 -15.58
CA PHE A 253 8.60 -16.94 -14.70
C PHE A 253 9.86 -16.21 -15.16
N ASP A 254 10.22 -15.14 -14.42
CA ASP A 254 11.36 -14.25 -14.74
C ASP A 254 12.40 -14.23 -13.59
N PHE A 255 12.45 -15.27 -12.75
CA PHE A 255 13.39 -15.32 -11.62
C PHE A 255 14.80 -15.73 -12.09
N PRO A 256 15.86 -15.09 -11.56
CA PRO A 256 17.21 -15.60 -11.73
C PRO A 256 17.34 -16.91 -10.95
N VAL A 257 17.46 -18.03 -11.66
CA VAL A 257 17.51 -19.37 -11.06
C VAL A 257 18.94 -19.67 -10.56
N PRO A 258 19.12 -20.02 -9.27
CA PRO A 258 20.42 -20.37 -8.72
C PRO A 258 21.09 -21.53 -9.45
N ALA A 259 22.42 -21.54 -9.52
CA ALA A 259 23.18 -22.50 -10.32
C ALA A 259 22.94 -23.97 -9.90
N GLU A 260 22.69 -24.22 -8.61
CA GLU A 260 22.37 -25.55 -8.07
C GLU A 260 20.98 -26.02 -8.51
N VAL A 261 20.02 -25.10 -8.55
CA VAL A 261 18.64 -25.35 -9.01
C VAL A 261 18.63 -25.58 -10.52
N ALA A 262 19.34 -24.73 -11.27
CA ALA A 262 19.49 -24.86 -12.73
C ALA A 262 20.21 -26.16 -13.14
N ALA A 263 21.25 -26.57 -12.41
CA ALA A 263 21.91 -27.86 -12.60
C ALA A 263 20.94 -29.03 -12.42
N ARG A 264 20.14 -29.00 -11.35
CA ARG A 264 19.20 -30.09 -11.03
C ARG A 264 17.99 -30.15 -11.98
N LEU A 265 17.60 -29.02 -12.55
CA LEU A 265 16.62 -28.90 -13.64
C LEU A 265 17.17 -29.29 -15.03
N GLY A 266 18.47 -29.60 -15.14
CA GLY A 266 19.11 -29.94 -16.42
C GLY A 266 19.36 -28.73 -17.33
N TRP A 267 19.28 -27.50 -16.82
CA TRP A 267 19.47 -26.27 -17.61
C TRP A 267 20.94 -25.87 -17.75
N ASN A 268 21.85 -26.49 -17.00
CA ASN A 268 23.29 -26.36 -17.19
C ASN A 268 23.82 -27.35 -18.25
N GLN A 269 23.20 -27.38 -19.43
CA GLN A 269 23.77 -28.01 -20.62
C GLN A 269 24.42 -26.93 -21.48
N LEU A 270 25.75 -26.78 -21.33
CA LEU A 270 26.56 -26.18 -22.39
C LEU A 270 26.46 -27.08 -23.62
N ALA A 271 26.32 -26.50 -24.81
CA ALA A 271 26.33 -27.26 -26.05
C ALA A 271 27.63 -28.07 -26.15
N GLU A 272 27.54 -29.32 -26.62
CA GLU A 272 28.71 -30.19 -26.81
C GLU A 272 29.76 -29.46 -27.66
N SER A 273 30.90 -29.16 -27.04
CA SER A 273 32.05 -28.65 -27.75
C SER A 273 32.58 -29.76 -28.66
N VAL A 274 32.44 -29.58 -29.97
CA VAL A 274 33.26 -30.32 -30.94
C VAL A 274 34.71 -30.09 -30.56
N ALA A 275 35.36 -31.16 -30.10
CA ALA A 275 36.74 -31.11 -29.69
C ALA A 275 37.63 -30.89 -30.92
N GLN A 276 38.28 -29.73 -30.98
CA GLN A 276 39.52 -29.58 -31.73
C GLN A 276 40.51 -28.79 -30.89
N GLU A 277 41.62 -29.45 -30.57
CA GLU A 277 42.72 -28.90 -29.79
C GLU A 277 43.59 -27.93 -30.62
N VAL A 278 44.51 -27.29 -29.91
CA VAL A 278 45.79 -26.72 -30.37
C VAL A 278 45.87 -25.21 -30.64
N SER A 279 46.78 -24.60 -29.88
CA SER A 279 47.52 -23.34 -30.06
C SER A 279 46.75 -22.01 -30.19
N THR A 280 46.83 -21.23 -29.11
CA THR A 280 47.17 -19.81 -29.18
C THR A 280 48.49 -19.59 -29.92
N GLU A 281 48.57 -18.66 -30.89
CA GLU A 281 49.54 -17.55 -30.86
C GLU A 281 49.42 -16.50 -32.00
N VAL A 282 49.89 -15.28 -31.70
CA VAL A 282 50.53 -14.29 -32.60
C VAL A 282 49.67 -13.46 -33.59
N THR A 283 49.24 -12.30 -33.06
CA THR A 283 49.36 -10.91 -33.58
C THR A 283 49.01 -10.46 -35.02
N ALA A 284 48.35 -9.29 -35.03
CA ALA A 284 48.63 -8.09 -35.83
C ALA A 284 48.08 -7.92 -37.27
N SER A 285 47.15 -6.95 -37.37
CA SER A 285 47.17 -5.82 -38.32
C SER A 285 47.33 -6.07 -39.82
N THR A 286 46.31 -5.72 -40.60
CA THR A 286 46.39 -4.58 -41.54
C THR A 286 45.03 -4.13 -42.08
N ASN A 287 44.75 -2.84 -41.98
CA ASN A 287 43.99 -2.06 -42.96
C ASN A 287 45.00 -1.63 -44.07
N PRO A 288 44.60 -1.33 -45.33
CA PRO A 288 43.78 -0.14 -45.62
C PRO A 288 42.87 -0.17 -46.89
N ASP A 289 42.23 0.99 -47.13
CA ASP A 289 41.73 1.51 -48.42
C ASP A 289 40.46 0.90 -49.07
N SER A 290 39.55 1.65 -49.73
CA SER A 290 39.35 3.12 -49.80
C SER A 290 38.01 3.54 -50.49
N PHE A 291 37.69 4.85 -50.48
CA PHE A 291 36.81 5.64 -51.39
C PHE A 291 35.30 5.34 -51.62
N ALA A 292 34.47 6.07 -50.87
CA ALA A 292 33.58 7.21 -51.28
C ALA A 292 32.60 7.18 -52.50
N LYS A 293 31.46 7.89 -52.28
CA LYS A 293 30.39 8.35 -53.21
C LYS A 293 29.37 7.26 -53.63
N GLY A 294 28.06 7.54 -53.78
CA GLY A 294 27.30 8.78 -53.51
C GLY A 294 25.78 8.54 -53.72
N SER A 295 24.94 9.52 -53.36
CA SER A 295 23.47 9.48 -53.57
C SER A 295 23.08 9.47 -55.06
N PRO A 296 21.82 9.10 -55.39
CA PRO A 296 20.87 10.18 -55.68
C PRO A 296 19.43 9.97 -55.17
N GLU A 297 18.65 11.02 -55.38
CA GLU A 297 17.35 11.40 -54.84
C GLU A 297 16.11 10.80 -55.55
N HIS A 298 14.98 10.82 -54.82
CA HIS A 298 13.61 11.22 -55.24
C HIS A 298 12.78 10.35 -56.24
N PRO A 299 11.45 10.56 -56.37
CA PRO A 299 10.54 11.50 -55.68
C PRO A 299 9.28 10.89 -55.03
N LEU A 300 8.48 11.78 -54.43
CA LEU A 300 7.11 11.58 -53.91
C LEU A 300 6.07 11.46 -55.05
N GLU A 301 4.91 10.87 -54.77
CA GLU A 301 3.65 11.43 -55.30
C GLU A 301 2.47 11.21 -54.33
N GLU A 302 1.49 12.11 -54.41
CA GLU A 302 0.41 12.36 -53.46
C GLU A 302 -0.93 12.28 -54.19
N LYS A 303 -1.99 11.73 -53.58
CA LYS A 303 -3.37 12.06 -53.99
C LYS A 303 -4.41 11.81 -52.90
N LEU A 304 -5.39 12.70 -52.92
CA LEU A 304 -6.43 12.92 -51.91
C LEU A 304 -7.82 12.74 -52.55
N ILE A 305 -8.81 12.43 -51.71
CA ILE A 305 -10.25 12.63 -51.91
C ILE A 305 -10.92 11.70 -52.95
N ASP A 306 -11.89 10.91 -52.48
CA ASP A 306 -13.28 11.17 -52.91
C ASP A 306 -14.30 10.94 -51.78
N GLN A 307 -15.40 11.68 -51.85
CA GLN A 307 -16.59 11.53 -51.00
C GLN A 307 -17.70 10.85 -51.82
N HIS A 308 -18.74 10.33 -51.17
CA HIS A 308 -20.16 10.51 -51.54
C HIS A 308 -21.05 9.87 -50.46
N GLY A 309 -22.30 10.32 -50.32
CA GLY A 309 -23.20 9.93 -49.22
C GLY A 309 -24.64 9.59 -49.65
N GLY A 310 -25.50 9.36 -48.65
CA GLY A 310 -26.91 8.96 -48.79
C GLY A 310 -27.20 7.61 -48.11
N ALA A 311 -28.34 7.37 -47.44
CA ALA A 311 -29.51 8.22 -47.17
C ALA A 311 -30.22 7.79 -45.87
N ALA A 312 -31.29 8.49 -45.47
CA ALA A 312 -31.94 8.40 -44.15
C ALA A 312 -33.22 7.51 -44.09
N GLY A 313 -33.71 7.23 -42.87
CA GLY A 313 -35.04 6.66 -42.58
C GLY A 313 -35.37 6.57 -41.07
N GLU A 314 -36.54 7.07 -40.65
CA GLU A 314 -37.07 7.00 -39.25
C GLU A 314 -38.00 5.77 -39.04
N CYS A 315 -38.67 5.48 -37.91
CA CYS A 315 -38.90 6.08 -36.58
C CYS A 315 -39.26 4.92 -35.59
N GLY A 316 -39.43 5.00 -34.26
CA GLY A 316 -39.46 6.08 -33.26
C GLY A 316 -40.00 5.56 -31.90
N ARG A 317 -40.23 6.45 -30.90
CA ARG A 317 -40.66 6.19 -29.48
C ARG A 317 -39.58 5.55 -28.57
N GLY A 318 -39.34 6.00 -27.33
CA GLY A 318 -39.90 7.16 -26.63
C GLY A 318 -39.36 7.31 -25.19
N SER A 319 -39.85 8.33 -24.46
CA SER A 319 -39.56 8.68 -23.06
C SER A 319 -38.18 9.32 -22.75
N GLN A 320 -38.19 10.65 -22.64
CA GLN A 320 -37.10 11.43 -22.08
C GLN A 320 -37.13 11.36 -20.54
N THR A 321 -36.02 10.97 -19.91
CA THR A 321 -35.70 11.38 -18.54
C THR A 321 -34.31 12.00 -18.51
N LEU A 322 -34.27 13.33 -18.37
CA LEU A 322 -33.03 14.09 -18.30
C LEU A 322 -32.28 13.77 -17.00
N HIS A 323 -31.29 12.89 -17.10
CA HIS A 323 -30.18 12.81 -16.14
C HIS A 323 -28.91 13.19 -16.88
N SER A 324 -28.54 14.47 -16.82
CA SER A 324 -27.26 14.96 -17.34
C SER A 324 -26.10 14.41 -16.50
N ARG A 325 -25.70 13.16 -16.80
CA ARG A 325 -24.41 12.61 -16.36
C ARG A 325 -23.31 13.44 -17.00
N ARG A 326 -22.89 14.50 -16.30
CA ARG A 326 -21.74 15.32 -16.65
C ARG A 326 -20.53 14.39 -16.83
N ALA A 327 -20.09 14.24 -18.08
CA ALA A 327 -19.02 13.31 -18.43
C ALA A 327 -17.75 13.65 -17.62
N LYS A 328 -16.96 12.63 -17.27
CA LYS A 328 -15.62 12.86 -16.70
C LYS A 328 -14.74 13.53 -17.78
N SER A 329 -13.86 14.44 -17.39
CA SER A 329 -12.87 14.98 -18.34
C SER A 329 -11.94 13.85 -18.81
N PRO A 330 -11.51 13.85 -20.10
CA PRO A 330 -10.70 12.77 -20.65
C PRO A 330 -9.44 12.47 -19.82
N TRP A 331 -8.72 13.52 -19.41
CA TRP A 331 -7.50 13.42 -18.60
C TRP A 331 -7.71 12.80 -17.21
N LEU A 332 -8.87 12.99 -16.57
CA LEU A 332 -9.17 12.33 -15.29
C LEU A 332 -9.44 10.84 -15.48
N LEU A 333 -10.04 10.46 -16.61
CA LEU A 333 -10.26 9.07 -16.97
C LEU A 333 -8.93 8.39 -17.32
N GLU A 334 -8.04 9.10 -18.02
CA GLU A 334 -6.69 8.66 -18.33
C GLU A 334 -5.85 8.45 -17.06
N ILE A 335 -5.87 9.38 -16.09
CA ILE A 335 -5.19 9.21 -14.81
C ILE A 335 -5.82 8.10 -13.96
N GLU A 336 -7.15 7.98 -13.88
CA GLU A 336 -7.79 6.84 -13.19
C GLU A 336 -7.40 5.50 -13.85
N ASN A 337 -7.39 5.44 -15.18
CA ASN A 337 -6.99 4.25 -15.94
C ASN A 337 -5.50 3.95 -15.81
N GLU A 338 -4.63 4.96 -15.75
CA GLU A 338 -3.20 4.80 -15.49
C GLU A 338 -2.93 4.37 -14.06
N LEU A 339 -3.65 4.88 -13.05
CA LEU A 339 -3.55 4.40 -11.68
C LEU A 339 -4.01 2.95 -11.55
N ASP A 340 -5.12 2.59 -12.18
CA ASP A 340 -5.58 1.21 -12.25
C ASP A 340 -4.60 0.34 -13.04
N ALA A 341 -4.01 0.84 -14.14
CA ALA A 341 -2.99 0.16 -14.92
C ALA A 341 -1.66 0.08 -14.18
N ILE A 342 -1.32 1.03 -13.31
CA ILE A 342 -0.14 1.04 -12.44
C ILE A 342 -0.36 0.03 -11.31
N ALA A 343 -1.49 0.06 -10.61
CA ALA A 343 -1.84 -0.95 -9.62
C ALA A 343 -1.86 -2.36 -10.25
N LYS A 344 -2.41 -2.49 -11.46
CA LYS A 344 -2.38 -3.74 -12.24
C LYS A 344 -0.98 -4.11 -12.73
N ARG A 345 -0.11 -3.19 -13.16
CA ARG A 345 1.29 -3.44 -13.60
C ARG A 345 2.28 -3.60 -12.45
N ILE A 346 1.94 -3.11 -11.26
CA ILE A 346 2.68 -3.34 -10.01
C ILE A 346 2.31 -4.74 -9.46
N ASN A 347 1.03 -5.15 -9.55
CA ASN A 347 0.62 -6.54 -9.27
C ASN A 347 1.00 -7.54 -10.37
N ARG A 348 1.09 -7.12 -11.63
CA ARG A 348 1.49 -7.94 -12.81
C ARG A 348 2.89 -7.58 -13.30
N GLY A 349 3.74 -7.06 -12.42
CA GLY A 349 5.11 -6.69 -12.79
C GLY A 349 5.89 -7.93 -13.18
N ALA A 350 6.58 -7.88 -14.33
CA ALA A 350 7.46 -8.96 -14.80
C ALA A 350 8.28 -9.54 -13.61
N PRO A 351 8.17 -10.85 -13.29
CA PRO A 351 8.67 -11.49 -12.05
C PRO A 351 10.19 -11.49 -11.76
N GLY A 352 10.86 -10.38 -12.04
CA GLY A 352 12.18 -10.01 -11.53
C GLY A 352 12.26 -8.56 -11.02
N ARG A 353 11.13 -7.82 -10.99
CA ARG A 353 11.10 -6.37 -10.66
C ARG A 353 10.52 -6.03 -9.30
N THR A 354 9.96 -7.00 -8.58
CA THR A 354 9.31 -6.81 -7.27
C THR A 354 10.03 -7.56 -6.14
N ASP A 355 10.26 -6.87 -5.02
CA ASP A 355 10.88 -7.40 -3.81
C ASP A 355 9.89 -8.25 -3.01
N GLY A 356 9.86 -9.54 -3.34
CA GLY A 356 9.02 -10.58 -2.72
C GLY A 356 9.44 -11.01 -1.31
N ARG A 357 10.34 -10.29 -0.65
CA ARG A 357 10.67 -10.53 0.77
C ARG A 357 9.47 -10.24 1.67
N PHE A 358 9.33 -11.04 2.74
CA PHE A 358 8.19 -10.96 3.67
C PHE A 358 8.18 -9.60 4.42
N PRO A 359 7.05 -8.87 4.45
CA PRO A 359 7.00 -7.52 5.00
C PRO A 359 6.89 -7.53 6.53
N ILE A 360 7.77 -6.77 7.19
CA ILE A 360 7.76 -6.54 8.63
C ILE A 360 7.25 -5.13 8.93
N TYR A 361 6.32 -5.02 9.87
CA TYR A 361 5.97 -3.79 10.56
C TYR A 361 6.97 -3.53 11.70
N VAL A 362 7.69 -2.41 11.63
CA VAL A 362 8.72 -2.07 12.62
C VAL A 362 8.20 -0.94 13.50
N ALA A 363 7.99 -1.22 14.79
CA ALA A 363 7.76 -0.18 15.78
C ALA A 363 9.13 0.33 16.27
N PHE A 364 9.43 1.61 16.04
CA PHE A 364 10.77 2.18 16.14
C PHE A 364 10.83 3.39 17.06
N THR A 365 11.79 3.39 17.99
CA THR A 365 12.06 4.53 18.87
C THR A 365 13.47 4.44 19.46
N SER A 366 13.99 5.53 20.02
CA SER A 366 15.18 5.50 20.87
C SER A 366 14.77 5.33 22.33
N ARG A 367 15.26 4.26 22.97
CA ARG A 367 15.02 4.00 24.38
C ARG A 367 15.66 5.08 25.26
N LEU A 368 16.92 5.44 24.99
CA LEU A 368 17.66 6.44 25.75
C LEU A 368 17.02 7.83 25.63
N ALA A 369 16.46 8.18 24.47
CA ALA A 369 15.79 9.46 24.29
C ALA A 369 14.41 9.49 24.98
N LEU A 370 13.65 8.39 24.97
CA LEU A 370 12.44 8.23 25.78
C LEU A 370 12.75 8.40 27.28
N GLU A 371 13.79 7.74 27.78
CA GLU A 371 14.22 7.79 29.19
C GLU A 371 14.64 9.22 29.59
N ARG A 372 15.38 9.95 28.72
CA ARG A 372 15.74 11.36 28.93
C ARG A 372 14.56 12.32 28.92
N HIS A 373 13.54 12.05 28.10
CA HIS A 373 12.38 12.95 27.96
C HIS A 373 11.31 12.72 29.04
N TYR A 374 10.85 11.47 29.17
CA TYR A 374 9.71 11.08 30.03
C TYR A 374 10.12 10.41 31.36
N GLY A 375 11.40 10.07 31.55
CA GLY A 375 11.88 9.28 32.69
C GLY A 375 11.79 7.77 32.46
N GLU A 376 12.60 7.01 33.19
CA GLU A 376 12.82 5.56 33.00
C GLU A 376 11.54 4.71 33.06
N GLN A 377 10.75 4.88 34.12
CA GLN A 377 9.49 4.13 34.33
C GLN A 377 8.46 4.40 33.22
N THR A 378 8.37 5.65 32.76
CA THR A 378 7.48 6.06 31.68
C THR A 378 7.95 5.51 30.35
N ALA A 379 9.26 5.57 30.06
CA ALA A 379 9.85 4.99 28.86
C ALA A 379 9.59 3.48 28.78
N ALA A 380 9.78 2.76 29.89
CA ALA A 380 9.46 1.32 29.98
C ALA A 380 7.97 1.05 29.71
N THR A 381 7.07 1.90 30.20
CA THR A 381 5.62 1.81 29.96
C THR A 381 5.25 2.05 28.49
N ILE A 382 5.88 3.03 27.82
CA ILE A 382 5.71 3.28 26.38
C ILE A 382 6.21 2.07 25.58
N VAL A 383 7.40 1.56 25.90
CA VAL A 383 7.98 0.37 25.25
C VAL A 383 7.11 -0.87 25.44
N ALA A 384 6.48 -1.06 26.61
CA ALA A 384 5.55 -2.14 26.84
C ALA A 384 4.31 -2.05 25.91
N HIS A 385 3.69 -0.88 25.79
CA HIS A 385 2.56 -0.68 24.87
C HIS A 385 2.97 -0.79 23.39
N MET A 386 4.22 -0.48 23.03
CA MET A 386 4.76 -0.77 21.69
C MET A 386 4.88 -2.27 21.44
N ARG A 387 5.29 -3.08 22.43
CA ARG A 387 5.31 -4.55 22.31
C ARG A 387 3.91 -5.13 22.11
N GLU A 388 2.94 -4.69 22.90
CA GLU A 388 1.53 -5.08 22.74
C GLU A 388 0.94 -4.71 21.37
N LEU A 389 1.40 -3.60 20.75
CA LEU A 389 1.02 -3.20 19.40
C LEU A 389 1.69 -4.11 18.35
N VAL A 390 2.98 -4.40 18.52
CA VAL A 390 3.71 -5.37 17.69
C VAL A 390 3.04 -6.74 17.73
N GLU A 391 2.64 -7.23 18.90
CA GLU A 391 1.86 -8.47 19.05
C GLU A 391 0.49 -8.39 18.34
N ALA A 392 -0.21 -7.26 18.45
CA ALA A 392 -1.50 -7.08 17.76
C ALA A 392 -1.35 -7.11 16.23
N VAL A 393 -0.27 -6.57 15.67
CA VAL A 393 0.03 -6.56 14.23
C VAL A 393 0.60 -7.89 13.74
N ALA A 394 1.46 -8.57 14.53
CA ALA A 394 2.02 -9.88 14.18
C ALA A 394 0.95 -10.98 14.01
N ASN A 395 -0.21 -10.79 14.65
CA ASN A 395 -1.39 -11.66 14.50
C ASN A 395 -2.24 -11.33 13.26
N GLU A 396 -1.92 -10.30 12.48
CA GLU A 396 -2.58 -10.04 11.19
C GLU A 396 -1.99 -10.93 10.08
N PHE A 397 -2.87 -11.54 9.28
CA PHE A 397 -2.45 -12.42 8.18
C PHE A 397 -1.46 -11.73 7.23
N GLY A 398 -0.26 -12.30 7.10
CA GLY A 398 0.76 -11.91 6.13
C GLY A 398 1.58 -10.68 6.50
N TRP A 399 1.51 -10.17 7.73
CA TRP A 399 2.49 -9.22 8.26
C TRP A 399 3.33 -9.93 9.33
N GLY A 400 4.64 -9.74 9.31
CA GLY A 400 5.43 -9.86 10.53
C GLY A 400 5.43 -8.52 11.26
N ALA A 401 5.74 -8.51 12.55
CA ALA A 401 5.99 -7.29 13.28
C ALA A 401 7.17 -7.46 14.24
N MET A 402 7.89 -6.37 14.52
CA MET A 402 8.95 -6.34 15.52
C MET A 402 9.07 -4.96 16.17
N LEU A 403 9.56 -4.97 17.41
CA LEU A 403 10.09 -3.78 18.07
C LEU A 403 11.55 -3.58 17.65
N PHE A 404 11.94 -2.35 17.35
CA PHE A 404 13.33 -1.98 17.06
C PHE A 404 13.75 -0.78 17.90
N LEU A 405 14.69 -1.04 18.81
CA LEU A 405 15.35 -0.06 19.67
C LEU A 405 16.84 -0.06 19.29
N PRO A 406 17.31 0.89 18.47
CA PRO A 406 18.66 0.83 17.90
C PRO A 406 19.76 1.11 18.94
N ASP A 407 19.39 1.66 20.10
CA ASP A 407 20.23 2.01 21.24
C ASP A 407 20.11 1.02 22.41
N ASP A 408 19.29 -0.05 22.28
CA ASP A 408 19.15 -1.10 23.28
C ASP A 408 20.14 -2.25 22.99
N ALA A 409 21.09 -2.47 23.90
CA ALA A 409 22.19 -3.42 23.68
C ALA A 409 21.72 -4.87 23.53
N ASP A 410 20.74 -5.28 24.33
CA ASP A 410 20.22 -6.65 24.32
C ASP A 410 19.46 -6.94 23.02
N LEU A 411 18.55 -6.04 22.62
CA LEU A 411 17.78 -6.19 21.38
C LEU A 411 18.69 -6.19 20.16
N MET A 412 19.71 -5.33 20.13
CA MET A 412 20.67 -5.27 19.03
C MET A 412 21.56 -6.52 18.95
N ALA A 413 21.98 -7.08 20.09
CA ALA A 413 22.72 -8.34 20.13
C ALA A 413 21.92 -9.51 19.54
N HIS A 414 20.62 -9.63 19.84
CA HIS A 414 19.73 -10.65 19.24
C HIS A 414 19.55 -10.51 17.71
N LEU A 415 19.78 -9.32 17.17
CA LEU A 415 19.78 -9.05 15.73
C LEU A 415 21.16 -9.18 15.08
N GLY A 416 22.22 -9.41 15.87
CA GLY A 416 23.60 -9.45 15.38
C GLY A 416 24.15 -8.07 14.97
N MET A 417 23.59 -6.99 15.55
CA MET A 417 23.93 -5.60 15.23
C MET A 417 24.55 -4.89 16.45
N LYS A 418 25.23 -3.76 16.22
CA LYS A 418 25.84 -2.96 17.30
C LYS A 418 24.88 -1.88 17.77
N PRO A 419 24.68 -1.67 19.09
CA PRO A 419 23.84 -0.59 19.58
C PRO A 419 24.43 0.79 19.24
N LEU A 420 23.55 1.74 18.93
CA LEU A 420 23.90 3.14 18.68
C LEU A 420 24.25 3.85 19.99
N LEU A 421 25.33 4.63 19.95
CA LEU A 421 25.72 5.55 21.03
C LEU A 421 25.17 6.98 20.82
N LYS A 422 24.62 7.27 19.63
CA LYS A 422 24.08 8.57 19.22
C LYS A 422 22.74 8.37 18.52
N THR A 423 21.80 9.25 18.83
CA THR A 423 20.38 9.18 18.42
C THR A 423 20.04 10.33 17.47
N ASP A 424 21.01 10.79 16.67
CA ASP A 424 20.78 11.75 15.59
C ASP A 424 20.08 11.10 14.40
N ALA A 425 19.43 11.92 13.57
CA ALA A 425 18.60 11.43 12.47
C ALA A 425 19.37 10.54 11.47
N TRP A 426 20.63 10.85 11.17
CA TRP A 426 21.42 10.05 10.23
C TRP A 426 21.87 8.71 10.82
N SER A 427 22.29 8.67 12.08
CA SER A 427 22.60 7.41 12.78
C SER A 427 21.36 6.50 12.87
N LEU A 428 20.18 7.07 13.15
CA LEU A 428 18.90 6.35 13.18
C LEU A 428 18.46 5.84 11.79
N LYS A 429 18.67 6.64 10.72
CA LYS A 429 18.43 6.19 9.34
C LYS A 429 19.34 5.02 8.96
N LEU A 430 20.63 5.11 9.28
CA LEU A 430 21.59 4.04 8.96
C LEU A 430 21.23 2.73 9.68
N ALA A 431 20.81 2.79 10.95
CA ALA A 431 20.33 1.61 11.67
C ALA A 431 19.09 0.95 11.03
N LEU A 432 18.21 1.71 10.37
CA LEU A 432 17.10 1.14 9.58
C LEU A 432 17.57 0.51 8.25
N ALA A 433 18.64 1.02 7.64
CA ALA A 433 19.26 0.39 6.47
C ALA A 433 19.93 -0.94 6.86
N ASP A 434 20.69 -0.94 7.96
CA ASP A 434 21.30 -2.13 8.56
C ASP A 434 20.21 -3.17 8.93
N LEU A 435 19.08 -2.73 9.47
CA LEU A 435 17.93 -3.59 9.75
C LEU A 435 17.32 -4.21 8.47
N ASP A 436 17.10 -3.45 7.38
CA ASP A 436 16.58 -4.04 6.12
C ASP A 436 17.57 -5.05 5.50
N GLU A 437 18.88 -4.91 5.75
CA GLU A 437 19.89 -5.90 5.37
C GLU A 437 19.88 -7.13 6.30
N ALA A 438 19.79 -6.94 7.62
CA ALA A 438 19.67 -8.02 8.59
C ALA A 438 18.40 -8.86 8.35
N LEU A 439 17.28 -8.20 8.04
CA LEU A 439 16.05 -8.85 7.61
C LEU A 439 16.21 -9.55 6.24
N ALA A 440 16.97 -8.99 5.30
CA ALA A 440 17.22 -9.61 3.99
C ALA A 440 17.85 -11.00 4.11
N LYS A 441 18.75 -11.19 5.09
CA LYS A 441 19.39 -12.49 5.39
C LYS A 441 18.37 -13.56 5.77
N ARG A 442 17.22 -13.18 6.34
CA ARG A 442 16.10 -14.05 6.73
C ARG A 442 14.96 -14.08 5.70
N GLY A 443 15.14 -13.49 4.51
CA GLY A 443 14.09 -13.39 3.49
C GLY A 443 12.98 -12.38 3.80
N ALA A 444 13.19 -11.52 4.80
CA ALA A 444 12.26 -10.48 5.24
C ALA A 444 12.75 -9.08 4.80
N ARG A 445 11.88 -8.07 4.95
CA ARG A 445 12.19 -6.67 4.66
C ARG A 445 11.38 -5.73 5.55
N ILE A 446 11.80 -4.47 5.65
CA ILE A 446 10.91 -3.44 6.17
C ILE A 446 9.75 -3.27 5.17
N GLY A 447 8.52 -3.41 5.69
CA GLY A 447 7.27 -3.21 4.96
C GLY A 447 6.55 -1.94 5.38
N ALA A 448 6.55 -1.66 6.68
CA ALA A 448 6.05 -0.42 7.27
C ALA A 448 6.87 -0.07 8.53
N LEU A 449 6.96 1.22 8.84
CA LEU A 449 7.68 1.77 9.99
C LEU A 449 6.73 2.69 10.77
N LEU A 450 6.52 2.43 12.06
CA LEU A 450 5.94 3.37 13.00
C LEU A 450 7.05 3.96 13.88
N ILE A 451 7.37 5.22 13.66
CA ILE A 451 8.22 6.02 14.56
C ILE A 451 7.38 6.37 15.79
N VAL A 452 7.86 6.11 17.00
CA VAL A 452 7.17 6.45 18.26
C VAL A 452 7.99 7.49 19.02
N GLY A 453 7.48 8.72 19.07
CA GLY A 453 8.14 9.91 19.61
C GLY A 453 8.11 11.12 18.67
N GLY A 454 8.30 12.31 19.22
CA GLY A 454 8.50 13.54 18.46
C GLY A 454 9.96 13.74 18.01
N ASP A 455 10.31 14.99 17.68
CA ASP A 455 11.65 15.38 17.21
C ASP A 455 12.72 15.19 18.31
N GLU A 456 12.29 15.25 19.57
CA GLU A 456 13.09 15.08 20.78
C GLU A 456 13.48 13.62 21.09
N ILE A 457 12.82 12.65 20.44
CA ILE A 457 13.06 11.20 20.63
C ILE A 457 13.61 10.55 19.37
N VAL A 458 12.97 10.78 18.22
CA VAL A 458 13.45 10.39 16.89
C VAL A 458 13.44 11.65 16.04
N PRO A 459 14.57 12.36 15.91
CA PRO A 459 14.58 13.65 15.22
C PRO A 459 14.11 13.56 13.77
N PHE A 460 13.41 14.57 13.27
CA PHE A 460 13.18 14.71 11.84
C PHE A 460 14.52 14.91 11.12
N HIS A 461 14.58 14.52 9.84
CA HIS A 461 15.63 15.05 8.97
C HIS A 461 15.29 16.50 8.63
N ARG A 462 16.27 17.39 8.82
CA ARG A 462 16.22 18.79 8.41
C ARG A 462 16.75 18.86 6.99
N LEU A 463 15.85 18.94 6.01
CA LEU A 463 16.19 18.94 4.59
C LEU A 463 16.25 20.38 4.04
N PRO A 464 17.08 20.68 3.04
CA PRO A 464 17.12 22.01 2.43
C PRO A 464 15.77 22.35 1.78
N ASN A 465 15.31 23.59 1.95
CA ASN A 465 14.10 24.09 1.29
C ASN A 465 14.37 24.32 -0.21
N PRO A 466 13.69 23.62 -1.14
CA PRO A 466 14.01 23.71 -2.56
C PRO A 466 13.36 24.92 -3.28
N THR A 467 12.51 25.69 -2.59
CA THR A 467 11.78 26.88 -3.10
C THR A 467 12.31 28.19 -2.53
N ASP A 468 12.17 29.30 -3.28
CA ASP A 468 12.34 30.67 -2.76
C ASP A 468 11.09 31.13 -1.98
N ASP A 469 11.01 30.74 -0.69
CA ASP A 469 10.03 31.24 0.28
C ASP A 469 10.67 31.41 1.68
N ILE A 470 9.86 31.61 2.73
CA ILE A 470 10.35 31.92 4.08
C ILE A 470 10.85 30.72 4.89
N ASP A 471 10.63 29.48 4.45
CA ASP A 471 11.12 28.32 5.21
C ASP A 471 12.64 28.17 5.03
N THR A 472 13.37 28.02 6.12
CA THR A 472 14.83 27.77 6.08
C THR A 472 15.16 26.31 5.77
N GLU A 473 14.32 25.38 6.25
CA GLU A 473 14.47 23.95 6.12
C GLU A 473 13.09 23.26 6.09
N VAL A 474 13.06 21.98 5.72
CA VAL A 474 11.86 21.15 5.76
C VAL A 474 12.10 19.95 6.68
N LEU A 475 11.31 19.86 7.74
CA LEU A 475 11.28 18.71 8.65
C LEU A 475 10.63 17.52 7.93
N SER A 476 11.36 16.40 7.81
CA SER A 476 10.91 15.26 7.01
C SER A 476 11.23 13.90 7.64
N ASP A 477 10.28 12.98 7.55
CA ASP A 477 10.48 11.55 7.81
C ASP A 477 10.80 10.75 6.54
N ASN A 478 10.81 11.38 5.34
CA ASN A 478 11.08 10.67 4.09
C ASN A 478 12.42 9.91 4.07
N PRO A 479 13.53 10.42 4.63
CA PRO A 479 14.77 9.65 4.64
C PRO A 479 14.68 8.38 5.50
N TYR A 480 13.80 8.30 6.51
CA TYR A 480 13.51 7.05 7.21
C TYR A 480 12.71 6.03 6.38
N ALA A 481 12.20 6.45 5.22
CA ALA A 481 11.52 5.59 4.25
C ALA A 481 12.47 5.00 3.18
N THR A 482 13.76 5.36 3.17
CA THR A 482 14.71 4.94 2.13
C THR A 482 16.07 4.55 2.68
N ARG A 483 16.76 3.64 1.99
CA ARG A 483 18.15 3.25 2.30
C ARG A 483 19.15 4.18 1.60
N ASP A 484 18.85 4.58 0.37
CA ASP A 484 19.70 5.46 -0.45
C ASP A 484 19.44 6.95 -0.20
N SER A 485 20.09 7.81 -0.98
CA SER A 485 19.95 9.26 -0.99
C SER A 485 18.61 9.76 -1.57
N ASN A 486 17.86 8.93 -2.31
CA ASN A 486 16.66 9.36 -3.05
C ASN A 486 15.40 9.34 -2.16
N TYR A 487 15.37 10.23 -1.16
CA TYR A 487 14.24 10.40 -0.24
C TYR A 487 12.96 10.95 -0.91
N PHE A 488 12.91 11.21 -2.22
CA PHE A 488 11.67 11.57 -2.92
C PHE A 488 10.76 10.36 -3.16
N VAL A 489 11.30 9.14 -3.12
CA VAL A 489 10.59 7.91 -3.47
C VAL A 489 10.70 6.90 -2.32
N PRO A 490 9.70 6.78 -1.43
CA PRO A 490 9.75 5.88 -0.29
C PRO A 490 9.77 4.39 -0.70
N GLU A 491 10.57 3.57 0.00
CA GLU A 491 10.67 2.12 -0.19
C GLU A 491 9.66 1.32 0.66
N TRP A 492 9.25 1.89 1.79
CA TRP A 492 8.24 1.36 2.70
C TRP A 492 7.34 2.49 3.21
N ALA A 493 6.21 2.14 3.82
CA ALA A 493 5.32 3.10 4.46
C ALA A 493 5.94 3.60 5.79
N VAL A 494 5.83 4.90 6.07
CA VAL A 494 6.26 5.48 7.36
C VAL A 494 5.07 6.23 7.98
N GLY A 495 4.86 6.02 9.27
CA GLY A 495 4.03 6.86 10.12
C GLY A 495 4.79 7.25 11.39
N ARG A 496 4.40 8.36 12.01
CA ARG A 496 5.00 8.86 13.25
C ARG A 496 3.95 9.11 14.31
N LEU A 497 4.14 8.62 15.52
CA LEU A 497 3.30 8.92 16.66
C LEU A 497 4.00 9.89 17.63
N PRO A 498 3.72 11.20 17.54
CA PRO A 498 4.22 12.19 18.50
C PRO A 498 3.43 12.13 19.83
N GLY A 499 4.01 12.71 20.88
CA GLY A 499 3.29 13.12 22.09
C GLY A 499 2.80 14.57 21.92
N GLY A 500 3.54 15.50 22.51
CA GLY A 500 3.44 16.95 22.32
C GLY A 500 4.70 17.61 22.86
N ARG A 501 4.73 18.95 22.99
CA ARG A 501 5.83 19.67 23.67
C ARG A 501 5.93 19.34 25.16
N ASP A 502 4.79 18.95 25.75
CA ASP A 502 4.65 18.69 27.17
C ASP A 502 5.13 17.26 27.47
N ARG A 503 5.83 17.08 28.60
CA ARG A 503 6.37 15.77 29.02
C ARG A 503 5.30 14.80 29.55
N ASP A 504 4.05 14.97 29.16
CA ASP A 504 2.96 14.05 29.48
C ASP A 504 2.96 12.87 28.49
N PRO A 505 3.12 11.62 28.94
CA PRO A 505 2.98 10.45 28.08
C PRO A 505 1.51 10.14 27.70
N GLY A 506 0.53 10.86 28.27
CA GLY A 506 -0.90 10.67 28.01
C GLY A 506 -1.28 10.53 26.52
N PRO A 507 -0.90 11.48 25.63
CA PRO A 507 -1.25 11.43 24.21
C PRO A 507 -0.64 10.23 23.46
N ILE A 508 0.64 9.90 23.73
CA ILE A 508 1.33 8.79 23.07
C ILE A 508 0.76 7.43 23.53
N LEU A 509 0.52 7.27 24.84
CA LEU A 509 -0.10 6.08 25.42
C LEU A 509 -1.56 5.89 24.97
N GLN A 510 -2.35 6.97 24.88
CA GLN A 510 -3.71 6.91 24.36
C GLN A 510 -3.74 6.42 22.91
N SER A 511 -2.83 6.95 22.08
CA SER A 511 -2.77 6.63 20.66
C SER A 511 -2.29 5.19 20.41
N LEU A 512 -1.27 4.72 21.13
CA LEU A 512 -0.84 3.31 21.10
C LEU A 512 -2.02 2.38 21.44
N ARG A 513 -2.78 2.66 22.51
CA ARG A 513 -3.98 1.87 22.88
C ARG A 513 -5.08 1.93 21.81
N ALA A 514 -5.24 3.05 21.11
CA ALA A 514 -6.19 3.16 20.00
C ALA A 514 -5.78 2.29 18.80
N MET A 515 -4.49 2.25 18.46
CA MET A 515 -3.92 1.39 17.40
C MET A 515 -4.03 -0.09 17.76
N GLN A 516 -3.65 -0.48 18.99
CA GLN A 516 -3.81 -1.84 19.50
C GLN A 516 -5.26 -2.33 19.38
N ARG A 517 -6.23 -1.50 19.80
CA ARG A 517 -7.66 -1.82 19.69
C ARG A 517 -8.07 -2.00 18.24
N TYR A 518 -7.65 -1.11 17.34
CA TYR A 518 -7.95 -1.19 15.91
C TYR A 518 -7.49 -2.52 15.28
N HIS A 519 -6.25 -2.94 15.54
CA HIS A 519 -5.71 -4.21 15.04
C HIS A 519 -6.40 -5.43 15.69
N ARG A 520 -6.65 -5.41 17.00
CA ARG A 520 -7.39 -6.47 17.71
C ARG A 520 -8.85 -6.59 17.24
N GLU A 521 -9.49 -5.49 16.85
CA GLU A 521 -10.86 -5.50 16.32
C GLU A 521 -10.93 -6.02 14.88
N ARG A 522 -9.95 -5.69 14.01
CA ARG A 522 -9.87 -6.25 12.64
C ARG A 522 -9.76 -7.78 12.59
N ARG A 523 -9.27 -8.42 13.67
CA ARG A 523 -9.24 -9.89 13.80
C ARG A 523 -10.63 -10.52 13.90
N LYS A 524 -11.64 -9.81 14.41
CA LYS A 524 -12.99 -10.38 14.58
C LYS A 524 -13.59 -10.63 13.20
N ALA A 525 -13.70 -11.91 12.83
CA ALA A 525 -14.36 -12.30 11.59
C ALA A 525 -15.79 -11.75 11.59
N PRO A 526 -16.19 -10.89 10.63
CA PRO A 526 -17.51 -10.28 10.64
C PRO A 526 -18.57 -11.36 10.60
N SER A 527 -19.60 -11.22 11.42
CA SER A 527 -20.68 -12.18 11.54
C SER A 527 -21.48 -12.25 10.23
N TRP A 528 -22.20 -13.34 9.99
CA TRP A 528 -22.89 -13.57 8.70
C TRP A 528 -23.87 -12.45 8.36
N TRP A 529 -24.59 -11.93 9.37
CA TRP A 529 -25.52 -10.81 9.21
C TRP A 529 -24.79 -9.47 8.96
N GLU A 530 -23.59 -9.28 9.51
CA GLU A 530 -22.74 -8.11 9.22
C GLU A 530 -22.24 -8.15 7.77
N ARG A 531 -21.82 -9.33 7.29
CA ARG A 531 -21.44 -9.53 5.88
C ARG A 531 -22.64 -9.28 4.95
N TRP A 532 -23.83 -9.76 5.30
CA TRP A 532 -25.06 -9.55 4.53
C TRP A 532 -25.50 -8.06 4.52
N LEU A 533 -25.49 -7.37 5.67
CA LEU A 533 -25.73 -5.93 5.75
C LEU A 533 -24.69 -5.12 4.96
N ALA A 534 -23.43 -5.55 4.98
CA ALA A 534 -22.35 -4.88 4.27
C ALA A 534 -22.43 -5.13 2.75
N PHE A 535 -22.85 -6.33 2.32
CA PHE A 535 -23.22 -6.65 0.94
C PHE A 535 -24.37 -5.75 0.43
N TRP A 536 -25.47 -5.65 1.17
CA TRP A 536 -26.59 -4.73 0.83
C TRP A 536 -26.16 -3.25 0.81
N ARG A 537 -25.30 -2.81 1.75
CA ARG A 537 -24.71 -1.46 1.74
C ARG A 537 -23.82 -1.22 0.52
N ALA A 538 -23.10 -2.24 0.04
CA ALA A 538 -22.29 -2.15 -1.17
C ALA A 538 -23.14 -2.08 -2.44
N TRP A 539 -24.25 -2.82 -2.50
CA TRP A 539 -25.14 -2.87 -3.67
C TRP A 539 -25.89 -1.55 -3.91
N GLY A 540 -26.31 -0.85 -2.84
CA GLY A 540 -27.09 0.39 -2.99
C GLY A 540 -26.30 1.71 -2.95
N LEU A 541 -25.13 1.78 -2.32
CA LEU A 541 -24.65 3.04 -1.70
C LEU A 541 -23.13 3.33 -1.86
N SER A 542 -22.57 3.04 -3.03
CA SER A 542 -21.14 3.23 -3.36
C SER A 542 -20.63 4.68 -3.18
N GLY A 543 -19.97 4.93 -2.05
CA GLY A 543 -19.27 6.16 -1.70
C GLY A 543 -18.99 6.24 -0.19
N TYR A 544 -17.77 6.60 0.19
CA TYR A 544 -17.41 6.75 1.60
C TYR A 544 -18.14 7.95 2.21
N ARG A 545 -18.44 7.88 3.51
CA ARG A 545 -18.82 9.07 4.27
C ARG A 545 -17.55 9.89 4.49
N GLY A 546 -17.48 11.03 3.83
CA GLY A 546 -16.36 11.95 3.96
C GLY A 546 -16.83 13.36 4.30
N LEU A 547 -15.97 14.13 4.96
CA LEU A 547 -16.16 15.56 5.18
C LEU A 547 -14.96 16.29 4.59
N GLY A 548 -15.23 17.17 3.61
CA GLY A 548 -14.24 18.11 3.10
C GLY A 548 -14.55 19.51 3.62
N TYR A 549 -13.53 20.31 3.90
CA TYR A 549 -13.68 21.72 4.27
C TYR A 549 -12.59 22.54 3.56
N SER A 550 -13.00 23.52 2.78
CA SER A 550 -12.12 24.29 1.88
C SER A 550 -12.28 25.78 2.08
N ALA A 551 -11.23 26.55 1.79
CA ALA A 551 -11.37 27.97 1.46
C ALA A 551 -12.26 28.13 0.21
N ALA A 552 -12.99 29.26 0.10
CA ALA A 552 -13.87 29.52 -1.04
C ALA A 552 -13.11 29.67 -2.36
N VAL A 553 -11.94 30.33 -2.33
CA VAL A 553 -11.08 30.52 -3.51
C VAL A 553 -10.61 29.19 -4.12
N TRP A 554 -10.25 28.19 -3.31
CA TRP A 554 -9.77 26.87 -3.79
C TRP A 554 -10.85 25.82 -4.01
N ARG A 555 -12.13 26.17 -3.82
CA ARG A 555 -13.32 25.30 -4.00
C ARG A 555 -13.21 24.36 -5.20
N ARG A 556 -12.67 24.82 -6.34
CA ARG A 556 -12.55 24.01 -7.57
C ARG A 556 -11.47 22.93 -7.47
N ALA A 557 -10.29 23.26 -6.96
CA ALA A 557 -9.19 22.31 -6.78
C ALA A 557 -9.54 21.30 -5.67
N ALA A 558 -9.92 21.80 -4.49
CA ALA A 558 -10.29 20.99 -3.34
C ALA A 558 -11.44 20.00 -3.62
N LEU A 559 -12.45 20.39 -4.42
CA LEU A 559 -13.52 19.47 -4.86
C LEU A 559 -13.04 18.39 -5.85
N ALA A 560 -12.02 18.67 -6.66
CA ALA A 560 -11.41 17.69 -7.55
C ALA A 560 -10.53 16.72 -6.75
N THR A 561 -9.72 17.25 -5.83
CA THR A 561 -8.85 16.52 -4.93
C THR A 561 -9.63 15.53 -4.05
N PHE A 562 -10.72 15.97 -3.43
CA PHE A 562 -11.55 15.11 -2.56
C PHE A 562 -12.56 14.23 -3.31
N ARG A 563 -12.68 14.38 -4.64
CA ARG A 563 -13.60 13.59 -5.47
C ARG A 563 -13.49 12.07 -5.30
N PRO A 564 -12.29 11.46 -5.14
CA PRO A 564 -12.14 10.01 -5.03
C PRO A 564 -12.87 9.39 -3.83
N VAL A 565 -13.09 10.16 -2.75
CA VAL A 565 -13.82 9.71 -1.55
C VAL A 565 -15.29 9.35 -1.85
N GLY A 566 -15.83 9.82 -2.99
CA GLY A 566 -17.05 9.28 -3.58
C GLY A 566 -18.29 10.11 -3.30
N ARG A 567 -19.47 9.48 -3.41
CA ARG A 567 -20.76 10.20 -3.49
C ARG A 567 -21.32 10.68 -2.15
N ARG A 568 -20.95 10.07 -1.02
CA ARG A 568 -21.52 10.35 0.31
C ARG A 568 -20.69 11.38 1.10
N ARG A 569 -20.17 12.39 0.39
CA ARG A 569 -19.34 13.44 0.99
C ARG A 569 -20.17 14.68 1.33
N ILE A 570 -19.93 15.23 2.52
CA ILE A 570 -20.27 16.61 2.88
C ILE A 570 -19.08 17.46 2.47
N PHE A 571 -19.32 18.66 1.94
CA PHE A 571 -18.26 19.59 1.57
C PHE A 571 -18.62 21.00 2.02
N TRP A 572 -17.88 21.52 2.99
CA TRP A 572 -18.03 22.85 3.54
C TRP A 572 -17.05 23.81 2.88
N ILE A 573 -17.42 25.10 2.86
CA ILE A 573 -16.66 26.14 2.20
C ILE A 573 -16.68 27.38 3.08
N SER A 574 -15.49 27.87 3.47
CA SER A 574 -15.32 29.05 4.30
C SER A 574 -14.74 30.21 3.48
N PRO A 575 -15.46 31.34 3.35
CA PRO A 575 -16.88 31.57 3.66
C PRO A 575 -17.84 30.84 2.67
N PRO A 576 -19.16 30.72 2.95
CA PRO A 576 -19.89 31.29 4.09
C PRO A 576 -19.91 30.42 5.35
N TYR A 577 -19.56 29.13 5.30
CA TYR A 577 -19.53 28.28 6.50
C TYR A 577 -18.35 28.71 7.37
N ARG A 578 -18.66 29.46 8.44
CA ARG A 578 -17.69 29.93 9.44
C ARG A 578 -17.71 29.04 10.69
N ARG A 579 -16.73 29.23 11.58
CA ARG A 579 -16.57 28.49 12.83
C ARG A 579 -17.88 28.35 13.63
N GLU A 580 -18.66 29.44 13.75
CA GLU A 580 -19.89 29.51 14.55
C GLU A 580 -21.02 28.61 14.01
N GLN A 581 -20.91 28.19 12.75
CA GLN A 581 -21.89 27.35 12.04
C GLN A 581 -21.43 25.89 11.95
N LEU A 582 -20.24 25.56 12.44
CA LEU A 582 -19.76 24.19 12.46
C LEU A 582 -20.53 23.37 13.49
N ASN A 583 -20.86 22.14 13.12
CA ASN A 583 -21.36 21.14 14.04
C ASN A 583 -20.18 20.27 14.51
N PRO A 584 -19.72 20.36 15.78
CA PRO A 584 -18.58 19.58 16.26
C PRO A 584 -18.77 18.07 16.12
N LYS A 585 -20.02 17.57 16.17
CA LYS A 585 -20.30 16.15 15.95
C LYS A 585 -20.05 15.77 14.49
N ALA A 586 -20.36 16.63 13.52
CA ALA A 586 -20.12 16.32 12.10
C ALA A 586 -18.62 16.20 11.80
N LEU A 587 -17.77 17.06 12.40
CA LEU A 587 -16.30 16.98 12.31
C LEU A 587 -15.76 15.63 12.82
N THR A 588 -16.31 15.07 13.91
CA THR A 588 -15.79 13.81 14.50
C THR A 588 -16.49 12.53 14.03
N HIS A 589 -17.60 12.61 13.29
CA HIS A 589 -18.38 11.44 12.86
C HIS A 589 -18.07 10.96 11.44
N ALA A 590 -17.46 11.78 10.58
CA ALA A 590 -17.03 11.34 9.27
C ALA A 590 -15.69 10.57 9.38
N PRO A 591 -15.59 9.31 8.89
CA PRO A 591 -14.35 8.53 9.02
C PRO A 591 -13.20 9.07 8.17
N LEU A 592 -13.48 9.81 7.09
CA LEU A 592 -12.48 10.39 6.19
C LEU A 592 -12.67 11.91 6.11
N ASN A 593 -11.70 12.65 6.63
CA ASN A 593 -11.75 14.11 6.66
C ASN A 593 -10.67 14.73 5.77
N TYR A 594 -11.01 15.84 5.13
CA TYR A 594 -10.14 16.58 4.21
C TYR A 594 -10.22 18.08 4.47
N TYR A 595 -9.07 18.73 4.53
CA TYR A 595 -8.96 20.18 4.77
C TYR A 595 -8.04 20.83 3.75
N ASN A 596 -8.53 21.87 3.08
CA ASN A 596 -7.75 22.75 2.21
C ASN A 596 -8.04 24.20 2.63
N LEU A 597 -7.31 24.64 3.66
CA LEU A 597 -7.53 25.85 4.45
C LEU A 597 -6.17 26.42 4.82
N HIS A 598 -6.04 27.75 4.88
CA HIS A 598 -4.81 28.44 5.27
C HIS A 598 -4.34 28.02 6.66
N GLY A 599 -3.02 27.81 6.79
CA GLY A 599 -2.36 27.63 8.08
C GLY A 599 -1.13 28.53 8.21
N VAL A 600 -0.76 28.88 9.44
CA VAL A 600 0.43 29.69 9.75
C VAL A 600 1.25 29.03 10.85
N ILE A 601 2.58 29.18 10.80
CA ILE A 601 3.49 28.48 11.72
C ILE A 601 3.22 28.83 13.18
N ASP A 602 3.00 30.11 13.49
CA ASP A 602 2.64 30.63 14.82
C ASP A 602 1.12 30.55 15.14
N GLY A 603 0.41 29.72 14.36
CA GLY A 603 -1.03 29.50 14.43
C GLY A 603 -1.41 28.15 15.01
N ALA A 604 -2.50 28.15 15.77
CA ALA A 604 -3.25 26.94 16.10
C ALA A 604 -4.47 26.78 15.18
N GLU A 605 -4.91 27.88 14.58
CA GLU A 605 -6.12 28.02 13.79
C GLU A 605 -5.85 27.72 12.30
N TRP A 606 -6.86 27.19 11.61
CA TRP A 606 -6.91 27.17 10.15
C TRP A 606 -7.97 28.15 9.65
N TYR A 607 -7.69 28.81 8.53
CA TYR A 607 -8.48 29.94 8.02
C TYR A 607 -9.08 29.62 6.64
N GLY A 608 -10.29 30.11 6.39
CA GLY A 608 -10.87 30.16 5.06
C GLY A 608 -10.22 31.27 4.23
N GLN A 609 -10.66 31.40 2.98
CA GLN A 609 -10.39 32.58 2.17
C GLN A 609 -11.58 32.83 1.24
N LYS A 610 -12.07 34.06 1.24
CA LYS A 610 -13.15 34.54 0.40
C LYS A 610 -12.77 34.49 -1.09
N ASP A 611 -13.75 34.18 -1.95
CA ASP A 611 -13.58 34.32 -3.41
C ASP A 611 -13.54 35.83 -3.75
N PRO A 612 -12.49 36.35 -4.41
CA PRO A 612 -12.37 37.77 -4.78
C PRO A 612 -13.57 38.36 -5.51
N HIS A 613 -14.33 37.52 -6.22
CA HIS A 613 -15.49 37.93 -7.00
C HIS A 613 -16.81 37.87 -6.21
N ASP A 614 -16.78 37.44 -4.95
CA ASP A 614 -17.95 37.42 -4.09
C ASP A 614 -18.17 38.81 -3.46
N PRO A 615 -19.29 39.51 -3.72
CA PRO A 615 -19.57 40.80 -3.11
C PRO A 615 -19.99 40.72 -1.63
N ALA A 616 -20.15 39.51 -1.05
CA ALA A 616 -20.65 39.34 0.31
C ALA A 616 -19.75 40.01 1.37
N PRO A 617 -20.33 40.69 2.39
CA PRO A 617 -19.55 41.33 3.45
C PRO A 617 -18.95 40.32 4.45
N GLY A 618 -17.73 40.58 4.88
CA GLY A 618 -17.00 39.77 5.86
C GLY A 618 -15.49 39.97 5.78
N PRO A 619 -14.72 39.33 6.69
CA PRO A 619 -13.26 39.27 6.57
C PRO A 619 -12.86 38.40 5.36
N ASP A 620 -11.72 38.71 4.75
CA ASP A 620 -11.21 37.93 3.63
C ASP A 620 -10.72 36.53 4.06
N TYR A 621 -10.11 36.39 5.25
CA TYR A 621 -9.69 35.10 5.80
C TYR A 621 -10.37 34.82 7.16
N PRO A 622 -11.64 34.38 7.18
CA PRO A 622 -12.31 34.00 8.42
C PRO A 622 -11.66 32.77 9.07
N VAL A 623 -11.54 32.75 10.40
CA VAL A 623 -11.18 31.52 11.14
C VAL A 623 -12.17 30.41 10.77
N ALA A 624 -11.64 29.33 10.21
CA ALA A 624 -12.43 28.21 9.75
C ALA A 624 -12.46 27.09 10.78
N LEU A 625 -11.34 26.76 11.43
CA LEU A 625 -11.23 25.68 12.41
C LEU A 625 -10.20 26.02 13.50
N THR A 626 -10.47 25.60 14.74
CA THR A 626 -9.54 25.66 15.88
C THR A 626 -9.46 24.30 16.59
N PRO A 627 -8.43 24.02 17.39
CA PRO A 627 -8.35 22.78 18.18
C PRO A 627 -9.54 22.58 19.12
N GLY A 628 -10.11 23.66 19.67
CA GLY A 628 -11.27 23.61 20.56
C GLY A 628 -12.55 23.08 19.90
N ASP A 629 -12.68 23.21 18.57
CA ASP A 629 -13.86 22.75 17.82
C ASP A 629 -13.85 21.21 17.62
N LEU A 630 -12.68 20.59 17.79
CA LEU A 630 -12.48 19.14 17.76
C LEU A 630 -12.73 18.56 19.15
N VAL A 631 -13.98 18.24 19.46
CA VAL A 631 -14.41 17.78 20.79
C VAL A 631 -14.18 16.28 20.98
N LYS A 632 -13.45 15.91 22.04
CA LYS A 632 -13.21 14.52 22.49
C LYS A 632 -14.51 13.85 22.99
N ASN A 633 -15.32 13.34 22.05
CA ASN A 633 -16.65 12.79 22.32
C ASN A 633 -16.76 11.27 22.15
N GLY A 634 -15.63 10.55 22.24
CA GLY A 634 -15.54 9.11 22.01
C GLY A 634 -15.59 8.69 20.53
N LYS A 635 -15.68 9.65 19.60
CA LYS A 635 -15.56 9.46 18.16
C LYS A 635 -14.54 10.42 17.59
N ALA A 636 -13.86 9.98 16.54
CA ALA A 636 -12.89 10.74 15.77
C ALA A 636 -12.98 10.30 14.30
N PRO A 637 -12.53 11.12 13.34
CA PRO A 637 -12.23 10.63 12.01
C PRO A 637 -11.19 9.51 12.09
N ARG A 638 -11.24 8.55 11.17
CA ARG A 638 -10.23 7.48 11.10
C ARG A 638 -8.97 7.99 10.41
N ILE A 639 -9.15 8.71 9.30
CA ILE A 639 -8.08 9.31 8.50
C ILE A 639 -8.39 10.77 8.22
N VAL A 640 -7.40 11.64 8.41
CA VAL A 640 -7.43 13.06 8.03
C VAL A 640 -6.34 13.33 6.98
N PHE A 641 -6.62 14.16 5.99
CA PHE A 641 -5.61 14.76 5.10
C PHE A 641 -5.80 16.28 5.12
N THR A 642 -4.73 17.03 5.40
CA THR A 642 -4.75 18.50 5.36
C THR A 642 -3.70 19.03 4.39
N GLU A 643 -4.08 20.02 3.60
CA GLU A 643 -3.21 20.72 2.67
C GLU A 643 -2.71 22.06 3.21
N ALA A 644 -3.17 22.48 4.40
CA ALA A 644 -2.79 23.74 5.05
C ALA A 644 -1.27 23.90 5.20
N CYS A 645 -0.74 25.11 4.96
CA CYS A 645 0.65 25.41 5.33
C CYS A 645 0.85 25.13 6.82
N TYR A 646 1.94 24.43 7.16
CA TYR A 646 2.22 24.00 8.53
C TYR A 646 1.11 23.14 9.18
N GLY A 647 0.18 22.57 8.39
CA GLY A 647 -0.93 21.75 8.88
C GLY A 647 -0.51 20.45 9.55
N GLY A 648 0.73 20.01 9.32
CA GLY A 648 1.42 18.93 10.03
C GLY A 648 2.58 19.42 10.89
N HIS A 649 2.78 20.72 11.09
CA HIS A 649 3.87 21.21 11.94
C HIS A 649 3.54 20.95 13.42
N ILE A 650 4.43 20.19 14.09
CA ILE A 650 4.26 19.77 15.50
C ILE A 650 5.38 20.22 16.43
N LEU A 651 6.46 20.80 15.90
CA LEU A 651 7.64 21.17 16.70
C LEU A 651 7.27 22.27 17.71
N GLY A 652 7.53 22.02 18.99
CA GLY A 652 7.21 22.97 20.06
C GLY A 652 5.71 23.20 20.32
N LYS A 653 4.82 22.36 19.79
CA LYS A 653 3.35 22.49 19.92
C LYS A 653 2.72 21.43 20.83
N SER A 654 1.61 21.77 21.46
CA SER A 654 0.69 20.85 22.16
C SER A 654 -0.58 20.58 21.33
N GLU A 655 -1.49 19.76 21.83
CA GLU A 655 -2.85 19.60 21.28
C GLU A 655 -3.70 20.88 21.30
N GLN A 656 -3.28 21.90 22.06
CA GLN A 656 -3.92 23.22 22.08
C GLN A 656 -3.35 24.17 21.00
N ASP A 657 -2.11 23.94 20.55
CA ASP A 657 -1.44 24.76 19.54
C ASP A 657 -1.43 24.12 18.13
N SER A 658 -1.84 22.86 17.99
CA SER A 658 -1.83 22.12 16.72
C SER A 658 -3.10 21.31 16.52
N ILE A 659 -3.85 21.63 15.46
CA ILE A 659 -5.01 20.85 14.99
C ILE A 659 -4.61 19.39 14.67
N ALA A 660 -3.37 19.14 14.22
CA ALA A 660 -2.91 17.79 13.94
C ALA A 660 -2.71 16.94 15.20
N LEU A 661 -2.06 17.50 16.24
CA LEU A 661 -1.93 16.84 17.53
C LEU A 661 -3.31 16.64 18.18
N ARG A 662 -4.20 17.63 18.07
CA ARG A 662 -5.59 17.52 18.54
C ARG A 662 -6.36 16.39 17.87
N PHE A 663 -6.19 16.18 16.56
CA PHE A 663 -6.82 15.05 15.87
C PHE A 663 -6.38 13.70 16.46
N LEU A 664 -5.07 13.50 16.70
CA LEU A 664 -4.56 12.29 17.36
C LEU A 664 -5.13 12.13 18.77
N GLU A 665 -5.14 13.22 19.56
CA GLU A 665 -5.58 13.24 20.95
C GLU A 665 -7.09 12.99 21.13
N ILE A 666 -7.94 13.29 20.15
CA ILE A 666 -9.35 12.83 20.13
C ILE A 666 -9.53 11.38 19.66
N GLY A 667 -8.49 10.73 19.11
CA GLY A 667 -8.49 9.33 18.69
C GLY A 667 -8.42 9.08 17.19
N THR A 668 -7.95 10.05 16.39
CA THR A 668 -7.69 9.84 14.95
C THR A 668 -6.51 8.88 14.77
N LEU A 669 -6.65 7.87 13.89
CA LEU A 669 -5.65 6.83 13.74
C LEU A 669 -4.54 7.18 12.74
N ALA A 670 -4.83 8.02 11.74
CA ALA A 670 -3.83 8.58 10.83
C ALA A 670 -4.21 10.01 10.38
N ILE A 671 -3.23 10.91 10.35
CA ILE A 671 -3.36 12.24 9.74
C ILE A 671 -2.16 12.51 8.84
N VAL A 672 -2.41 13.03 7.64
CA VAL A 672 -1.35 13.49 6.72
C VAL A 672 -1.40 15.00 6.59
N GLY A 673 -0.26 15.68 6.70
CA GLY A 673 -0.14 17.13 6.55
C GLY A 673 1.29 17.61 6.33
N SER A 674 1.46 18.86 5.86
CA SER A 674 2.75 19.48 5.58
C SER A 674 3.43 20.04 6.84
N THR A 675 4.71 19.76 7.04
CA THR A 675 5.54 20.35 8.11
C THR A 675 5.97 21.80 7.86
N SER A 676 5.81 22.28 6.63
CA SER A 676 6.26 23.59 6.13
C SER A 676 5.22 24.19 5.17
N ILE A 677 5.56 25.25 4.41
CA ILE A 677 4.67 25.80 3.37
C ILE A 677 4.32 24.71 2.34
N SER A 678 3.03 24.48 2.16
CA SER A 678 2.46 23.63 1.12
C SER A 678 2.00 24.48 -0.06
N TYR A 679 2.22 23.97 -1.26
CA TYR A 679 1.77 24.58 -2.51
C TYR A 679 0.73 23.69 -3.16
N GLY A 680 -0.36 24.27 -3.65
CA GLY A 680 -1.38 23.56 -4.42
C GLY A 680 -1.85 24.34 -5.64
N ALA A 681 -2.95 23.88 -6.21
CA ALA A 681 -3.48 24.38 -7.46
C ALA A 681 -4.66 25.32 -7.20
N VAL A 682 -4.69 26.45 -7.91
CA VAL A 682 -5.88 27.30 -7.94
C VAL A 682 -7.09 26.57 -8.57
N GLN A 683 -6.83 25.81 -9.64
CA GLN A 683 -7.81 25.01 -10.35
C GLN A 683 -7.10 23.87 -11.11
N SER A 684 -7.86 23.00 -11.80
CA SER A 684 -7.25 21.96 -12.64
C SER A 684 -6.40 22.55 -13.80
N PRO A 685 -5.28 21.90 -14.18
CA PRO A 685 -4.77 20.62 -13.67
C PRO A 685 -4.18 20.72 -12.26
N LEU A 686 -4.42 19.71 -11.43
CA LEU A 686 -3.91 19.70 -10.05
C LEU A 686 -2.37 19.55 -10.02
N VAL A 687 -1.74 20.19 -9.04
CA VAL A 687 -0.30 20.20 -8.77
C VAL A 687 -0.05 20.11 -7.26
N GLY A 688 1.19 19.85 -6.84
CA GLY A 688 1.59 19.90 -5.42
C GLY A 688 0.66 19.12 -4.48
N ALA A 689 0.24 19.78 -3.39
CA ALA A 689 -0.60 19.26 -2.33
C ALA A 689 -1.93 18.66 -2.84
N ASP A 690 -2.64 19.36 -3.72
CA ASP A 690 -3.89 18.87 -4.34
C ASP A 690 -3.68 17.56 -5.10
N LEU A 691 -2.60 17.49 -5.88
CA LEU A 691 -2.29 16.31 -6.68
C LEU A 691 -1.90 15.12 -5.79
N LEU A 692 -1.12 15.38 -4.73
CA LEU A 692 -0.78 14.39 -3.71
C LEU A 692 -2.05 13.87 -3.01
N GLY A 693 -2.93 14.77 -2.57
CA GLY A 693 -4.21 14.43 -1.95
C GLY A 693 -5.11 13.62 -2.87
N TYR A 694 -5.18 13.98 -4.15
CA TYR A 694 -5.96 13.26 -5.16
C TYR A 694 -5.48 11.81 -5.31
N TYR A 695 -4.17 11.60 -5.37
CA TYR A 695 -3.61 10.24 -5.44
C TYR A 695 -3.77 9.47 -4.12
N PHE A 696 -3.63 10.13 -2.97
CA PHE A 696 -3.82 9.53 -1.64
C PHE A 696 -5.25 8.99 -1.47
N TRP A 697 -6.27 9.81 -1.78
CA TRP A 697 -7.67 9.40 -1.69
C TRP A 697 -8.03 8.28 -2.69
N ASN A 698 -7.39 8.25 -3.87
CA ASN A 698 -7.50 7.12 -4.80
C ASN A 698 -6.84 5.84 -4.24
N GLY A 699 -5.69 5.94 -3.59
CA GLY A 699 -5.01 4.81 -2.92
C GLY A 699 -5.88 4.18 -1.83
N LEU A 700 -6.43 5.00 -0.92
CA LEU A 700 -7.37 4.54 0.10
C LEU A 700 -8.62 3.88 -0.52
N ARG A 701 -9.19 4.48 -1.58
CA ARG A 701 -10.33 3.89 -2.31
C ARG A 701 -9.99 2.58 -3.01
N ALA A 702 -8.75 2.41 -3.46
CA ALA A 702 -8.28 1.19 -4.10
C ALA A 702 -8.08 0.04 -3.11
N GLY A 703 -8.05 0.30 -1.79
CA GLY A 703 -7.94 -0.69 -0.72
C GLY A 703 -6.54 -0.81 -0.09
N TYR A 704 -5.68 0.19 -0.28
CA TYR A 704 -4.38 0.31 0.39
C TYR A 704 -4.52 0.95 1.78
N SER A 705 -3.53 0.75 2.65
CA SER A 705 -3.47 1.46 3.94
C SER A 705 -3.12 2.95 3.76
N ALA A 706 -3.22 3.76 4.82
CA ALA A 706 -2.87 5.17 4.81
C ALA A 706 -1.40 5.41 4.40
N GLY A 707 -0.47 4.65 4.97
CA GLY A 707 0.94 4.73 4.64
C GLY A 707 1.25 4.27 3.21
N GLU A 708 0.66 3.16 2.77
CA GLU A 708 0.80 2.70 1.37
C GLU A 708 0.20 3.68 0.37
N ALA A 709 -0.96 4.26 0.68
CA ALA A 709 -1.63 5.26 -0.15
C ALA A 709 -0.79 6.54 -0.26
N LEU A 710 -0.12 6.98 0.81
CA LEU A 710 0.79 8.12 0.77
C LEU A 710 2.06 7.80 -0.04
N SER A 711 2.67 6.63 0.13
CA SER A 711 3.82 6.21 -0.67
C SER A 711 3.47 6.09 -2.16
N LEU A 712 2.31 5.53 -2.50
CA LEU A 712 1.78 5.52 -3.86
C LEU A 712 1.50 6.92 -4.40
N ALA A 713 0.97 7.83 -3.58
CA ALA A 713 0.73 9.21 -3.98
C ALA A 713 2.01 9.97 -4.30
N LYS A 714 3.07 9.79 -3.50
CA LYS A 714 4.41 10.33 -3.77
C LYS A 714 4.97 9.80 -5.09
N ILE A 715 4.92 8.47 -5.31
CA ILE A 715 5.34 7.85 -6.59
C ILE A 715 4.52 8.37 -7.79
N ALA A 716 3.21 8.53 -7.63
CA ALA A 716 2.33 9.01 -8.69
C ALA A 716 2.60 10.48 -9.04
N LEU A 717 2.80 11.36 -8.05
CA LEU A 717 3.19 12.76 -8.26
C LEU A 717 4.52 12.85 -9.02
N VAL A 718 5.55 12.09 -8.60
CA VAL A 718 6.86 12.05 -9.28
C VAL A 718 6.71 11.67 -10.76
N ARG A 719 5.91 10.63 -11.05
CA ARG A 719 5.65 10.19 -12.44
C ARG A 719 4.87 11.22 -13.24
N GLU A 720 3.87 11.85 -12.63
CA GLU A 720 3.01 12.83 -13.29
C GLU A 720 3.79 14.10 -13.66
N MET A 721 4.62 14.63 -12.75
CA MET A 721 5.45 15.81 -13.03
C MET A 721 6.56 15.48 -14.04
N ASN A 722 7.22 14.32 -13.90
CA ASN A 722 8.16 13.87 -14.92
C ASN A 722 7.50 13.62 -16.30
N ARG A 723 6.20 13.29 -16.36
CA ARG A 723 5.44 13.19 -17.63
C ARG A 723 5.08 14.57 -18.20
N ARG A 724 4.60 15.49 -17.36
CA ARG A 724 4.12 16.82 -17.81
C ARG A 724 5.25 17.78 -18.18
N GLN A 725 6.33 17.80 -17.40
CA GLN A 725 7.41 18.78 -17.52
C GLN A 725 8.83 18.17 -17.57
N GLY A 726 8.99 16.87 -17.28
CA GLY A 726 10.29 16.18 -17.40
C GLY A 726 11.22 16.29 -16.20
N PHE A 727 10.77 16.93 -15.12
CA PHE A 727 11.51 17.16 -13.88
C PHE A 727 10.55 17.44 -12.70
N LEU A 728 11.07 17.42 -11.48
CA LEU A 728 10.44 18.03 -10.30
C LEU A 728 11.08 19.41 -10.07
N ASP A 729 10.27 20.45 -9.96
CA ASP A 729 10.73 21.78 -9.51
C ASP A 729 10.65 21.90 -7.98
N GLY A 730 10.85 23.12 -7.46
CA GLY A 730 10.88 23.38 -6.02
C GLY A 730 9.60 22.94 -5.31
N GLU A 731 8.42 23.36 -5.79
CA GLU A 731 7.16 23.03 -5.12
C GLU A 731 6.81 21.53 -5.15
N ASP A 732 7.18 20.82 -6.23
CA ASP A 732 6.99 19.38 -6.33
C ASP A 732 7.89 18.64 -5.33
N GLN A 733 9.17 19.04 -5.25
CA GLN A 733 10.13 18.50 -4.28
C GLN A 733 9.67 18.78 -2.84
N LYS A 734 9.29 20.02 -2.54
CA LYS A 734 8.82 20.43 -1.20
C LYS A 734 7.58 19.64 -0.77
N THR A 735 6.61 19.49 -1.67
CA THR A 735 5.40 18.67 -1.43
C THR A 735 5.76 17.23 -1.06
N LEU A 736 6.70 16.61 -1.78
CA LEU A 736 7.09 15.21 -1.52
C LEU A 736 7.74 15.00 -0.15
N ILE A 737 8.52 15.99 0.33
CA ILE A 737 9.31 15.88 1.56
C ILE A 737 8.64 16.47 2.80
N SER A 738 7.74 17.45 2.68
CA SER A 738 7.04 18.06 3.82
C SER A 738 5.84 17.27 4.29
N PHE A 739 5.14 16.55 3.40
CA PHE A 739 3.93 15.81 3.75
C PHE A 739 4.26 14.52 4.52
N THR A 740 4.01 14.56 5.83
CA THR A 740 4.28 13.47 6.79
C THR A 740 2.97 12.83 7.23
N LEU A 741 2.99 11.52 7.53
CA LEU A 741 1.86 10.81 8.15
C LEU A 741 2.12 10.69 9.65
N TYR A 742 1.23 11.25 10.46
CA TYR A 742 1.18 10.99 11.89
C TYR A 742 0.14 9.93 12.21
N GLY A 743 0.43 9.05 13.18
CA GLY A 743 -0.35 7.86 13.46
C GLY A 743 0.16 6.61 12.74
N ASP A 744 -0.71 5.60 12.60
CA ASP A 744 -0.31 4.26 12.17
C ASP A 744 -0.38 4.08 10.63
N PRO A 745 0.72 3.66 9.97
CA PRO A 745 0.76 3.50 8.52
C PRO A 745 -0.13 2.36 7.97
N LEU A 746 -0.59 1.42 8.80
CA LEU A 746 -1.43 0.27 8.43
C LEU A 746 -2.95 0.51 8.59
N VAL A 747 -3.37 1.74 8.87
CA VAL A 747 -4.80 2.11 8.98
C VAL A 747 -5.47 2.14 7.61
N TYR A 748 -6.61 1.47 7.47
CA TYR A 748 -7.45 1.47 6.25
C TYR A 748 -8.67 2.37 6.40
N GLY A 749 -9.02 3.11 5.34
CA GLY A 749 -10.07 4.13 5.36
C GLY A 749 -11.50 3.65 5.64
N VAL A 750 -11.76 2.35 5.54
CA VAL A 750 -12.99 1.69 6.00
C VAL A 750 -12.70 0.27 6.49
N ASP A 751 -13.65 -0.29 7.21
CA ASP A 751 -13.70 -1.73 7.50
C ASP A 751 -13.94 -2.45 6.18
N LEU A 752 -12.92 -3.18 5.71
CA LEU A 752 -12.82 -3.56 4.32
C LEU A 752 -13.79 -4.71 3.97
N LEU A 753 -14.70 -4.44 3.04
CA LEU A 753 -15.47 -5.47 2.31
C LEU A 753 -14.68 -6.24 1.25
N LYS A 754 -13.38 -5.91 1.10
CA LYS A 754 -12.48 -6.49 0.12
C LYS A 754 -11.21 -6.94 0.84
N THR A 755 -10.53 -7.96 0.32
CA THR A 755 -9.18 -8.30 0.78
C THR A 755 -8.29 -7.05 0.70
N PRO A 756 -7.55 -6.68 1.78
CA PRO A 756 -6.64 -5.54 1.74
C PRO A 756 -5.63 -5.72 0.61
N LYS A 757 -5.42 -4.68 -0.18
CA LYS A 757 -4.32 -4.66 -1.15
C LYS A 757 -3.01 -4.39 -0.42
N ARG A 758 -1.91 -4.71 -1.09
CA ARG A 758 -0.55 -4.47 -0.62
C ARG A 758 0.28 -3.88 -1.73
N LEU A 759 1.26 -3.06 -1.36
CA LEU A 759 2.25 -2.53 -2.28
C LEU A 759 3.47 -3.47 -2.36
N PRO A 760 3.66 -4.23 -3.46
CA PRO A 760 4.94 -4.88 -3.69
C PRO A 760 5.99 -3.79 -3.97
N ARG A 761 7.08 -3.80 -3.18
CA ARG A 761 8.22 -2.88 -3.32
C ARG A 761 8.92 -3.19 -4.65
N SER A 762 9.23 -2.17 -5.45
CA SER A 762 9.96 -2.36 -6.71
C SER A 762 11.47 -2.34 -6.48
N PHE A 763 12.21 -3.23 -7.14
CA PHE A 763 13.68 -3.16 -7.17
C PHE A 763 14.19 -1.98 -8.00
N GLN A 764 13.45 -1.55 -9.01
CA GLN A 764 13.80 -0.40 -9.84
C GLN A 764 13.03 0.85 -9.42
N ARG A 765 13.78 1.87 -9.00
CA ARG A 765 13.29 3.20 -8.63
C ARG A 765 13.24 4.09 -9.89
N PRO A 766 12.24 4.97 -10.05
CA PRO A 766 12.34 6.02 -11.06
C PRO A 766 13.52 6.94 -10.73
N LYS A 767 14.41 7.17 -11.70
CA LYS A 767 15.42 8.22 -11.58
C LYS A 767 14.70 9.56 -11.59
N VAL A 768 14.90 10.35 -10.54
CA VAL A 768 14.27 11.66 -10.37
C VAL A 768 15.21 12.72 -10.94
N LYS A 769 14.72 13.55 -11.86
CA LYS A 769 15.38 14.78 -12.27
C LYS A 769 14.80 15.92 -11.43
N THR A 770 15.66 16.66 -10.73
CA THR A 770 15.24 17.80 -9.90
C THR A 770 15.79 19.11 -10.46
N ILE A 771 15.05 20.18 -10.24
CA ILE A 771 15.42 21.55 -10.56
C ILE A 771 15.15 22.40 -9.31
N ALA A 772 16.11 23.22 -8.89
CA ALA A 772 15.94 24.16 -7.78
C ALA A 772 15.86 25.60 -8.30
N ASP A 773 14.99 26.41 -7.69
CA ASP A 773 14.76 27.81 -8.05
C ASP A 773 15.24 28.81 -6.98
N GLN A 774 16.15 28.39 -6.09
CA GLN A 774 16.78 29.31 -5.14
C GLN A 774 17.51 30.47 -5.85
N PRO A 775 17.52 31.68 -5.26
CA PRO A 775 17.93 32.90 -5.93
C PRO A 775 19.43 32.95 -6.31
N ASP A 776 19.65 33.08 -7.61
CA ASP A 776 20.91 33.22 -8.37
C ASP A 776 21.99 34.21 -7.89
N GLY A 777 21.64 35.11 -6.97
CA GLY A 777 22.24 36.44 -6.84
C GLY A 777 22.09 37.35 -8.07
N ARG A 778 21.47 36.88 -9.16
CA ARG A 778 21.35 37.58 -10.44
C ARG A 778 19.88 37.85 -10.78
N MET A 779 19.40 39.04 -10.42
CA MET A 779 18.12 39.55 -10.93
C MET A 779 18.24 39.83 -12.43
N LEU A 780 17.29 39.32 -13.23
CA LEU A 780 17.08 39.83 -14.58
C LEU A 780 16.47 41.25 -14.49
N SER A 781 16.83 42.14 -15.40
CA SER A 781 16.35 43.51 -15.34
C SER A 781 14.85 43.59 -15.63
N GLU A 782 14.20 44.63 -15.12
CA GLU A 782 12.77 44.89 -15.37
C GLU A 782 12.50 45.09 -16.88
N ALA A 783 13.48 45.63 -17.63
CA ALA A 783 13.44 45.76 -19.07
C ALA A 783 13.47 44.40 -19.82
N GLU A 784 14.20 43.42 -19.32
CA GLU A 784 14.24 42.05 -19.88
C GLU A 784 13.02 41.20 -19.49
N SER A 785 12.33 41.58 -18.40
CA SER A 785 11.35 40.71 -17.72
C SER A 785 9.90 41.23 -17.76
N GLY A 786 9.69 42.51 -18.06
CA GLY A 786 8.42 43.21 -17.82
C GLY A 786 7.20 42.58 -18.51
N HIS A 787 7.35 42.05 -19.73
CA HIS A 787 6.26 41.36 -20.43
C HIS A 787 5.86 40.04 -19.73
N LEU A 788 6.84 39.27 -19.23
CA LEU A 788 6.58 38.01 -18.51
C LEU A 788 5.89 38.28 -17.17
N VAL A 789 6.33 39.31 -16.44
CA VAL A 789 5.71 39.74 -15.18
C VAL A 789 4.28 40.24 -15.42
N MET A 790 4.05 41.01 -16.47
CA MET A 790 2.71 41.50 -16.84
C MET A 790 1.76 40.35 -17.16
N GLU A 791 2.21 39.36 -17.94
CA GLU A 791 1.42 38.17 -18.28
C GLU A 791 1.12 37.31 -17.04
N ALA A 792 2.11 37.10 -16.17
CA ALA A 792 1.93 36.36 -14.91
C ALA A 792 0.96 37.09 -13.96
N LYS A 793 1.05 38.42 -13.82
CA LYS A 793 0.07 39.22 -13.05
C LYS A 793 -1.34 39.09 -13.62
N ARG A 794 -1.50 39.21 -14.95
CA ARG A 794 -2.80 39.03 -15.65
C ARG A 794 -3.45 37.68 -15.36
N ILE A 795 -2.64 36.62 -15.25
CA ILE A 795 -3.09 35.25 -14.97
C ILE A 795 -3.43 35.04 -13.49
N LEU A 796 -2.72 35.70 -12.56
CA LEU A 796 -2.91 35.54 -11.12
C LEU A 796 -3.96 36.48 -10.50
N GLU A 797 -4.24 37.65 -11.10
CA GLU A 797 -5.18 38.66 -10.58
C GLU A 797 -6.57 38.12 -10.20
N PRO A 798 -7.19 37.16 -10.92
CA PRO A 798 -8.47 36.56 -10.53
C PRO A 798 -8.43 35.77 -9.21
N PHE A 799 -7.24 35.48 -8.68
CA PHE A 799 -7.03 34.57 -7.55
C PHE A 799 -6.30 35.23 -6.38
N LEU A 800 -5.48 36.24 -6.67
CA LEU A 800 -4.78 37.08 -5.70
C LEU A 800 -5.00 38.56 -6.08
N PRO A 801 -6.19 39.13 -5.79
CA PRO A 801 -6.50 40.52 -6.16
C PRO A 801 -5.53 41.49 -5.47
N GLY A 802 -4.96 42.42 -6.23
CA GLY A 802 -3.97 43.39 -5.73
C GLY A 802 -2.50 42.99 -5.95
N LEU A 803 -2.18 42.16 -6.94
CA LEU A 803 -0.79 41.86 -7.32
C LEU A 803 -0.03 43.08 -7.88
N SER A 804 -0.72 44.19 -8.13
CA SER A 804 -0.09 45.49 -8.36
C SER A 804 0.85 45.88 -7.21
N GLN A 805 0.54 45.50 -5.97
CA GLN A 805 1.31 45.79 -4.75
C GLN A 805 2.19 44.61 -4.28
N ALA A 806 2.15 43.46 -4.95
CA ALA A 806 2.95 42.30 -4.55
C ALA A 806 4.43 42.47 -4.93
N GLU A 807 5.32 42.13 -4.00
CA GLU A 807 6.74 41.93 -4.28
C GLU A 807 6.88 40.74 -5.24
N TRP A 808 7.79 40.83 -6.22
CA TRP A 808 8.04 39.73 -7.15
C TRP A 808 9.53 39.49 -7.35
N ARG A 809 9.89 38.24 -7.62
CA ARG A 809 11.23 37.79 -7.99
C ARG A 809 11.15 36.90 -9.22
N LEU A 810 12.16 36.97 -10.07
CA LEU A 810 12.32 36.10 -11.24
C LEU A 810 13.57 35.26 -11.05
N ASN A 811 13.38 33.96 -10.85
CA ASN A 811 14.45 32.98 -10.67
C ASN A 811 14.58 32.14 -11.95
N VAL A 812 15.82 31.78 -12.31
CA VAL A 812 16.10 30.82 -13.40
C VAL A 812 16.32 29.47 -12.74
N ALA A 813 15.47 28.50 -13.05
CA ALA A 813 15.43 27.23 -12.33
C ALA A 813 16.57 26.31 -12.83
N LYS A 814 17.48 25.90 -11.92
CA LYS A 814 18.71 25.17 -12.26
C LYS A 814 18.56 23.66 -12.14
N SER A 815 19.00 22.92 -13.16
CA SER A 815 19.07 21.46 -13.09
C SER A 815 20.14 21.00 -12.08
N LEU A 816 19.72 20.12 -11.15
CA LEU A 816 20.62 19.48 -10.18
C LEU A 816 21.02 18.10 -10.72
N THR A 817 22.17 18.01 -11.38
CA THR A 817 22.64 16.78 -12.05
C THR A 817 23.70 16.02 -11.25
N GLY A 818 23.37 15.55 -10.05
CA GLY A 818 24.27 14.69 -9.29
C GLY A 818 23.76 14.26 -7.90
N GLU A 819 24.09 13.03 -7.47
CA GLU A 819 23.78 12.52 -6.12
C GLU A 819 24.46 13.33 -5.00
N LYS A 820 25.56 14.04 -5.30
CA LYS A 820 26.24 14.92 -4.34
C LYS A 820 25.52 16.26 -4.17
N ASP A 821 24.91 16.79 -5.23
CA ASP A 821 24.28 18.11 -5.23
C ASP A 821 22.92 18.11 -4.49
N ILE A 822 22.31 16.94 -4.29
CA ILE A 822 21.10 16.75 -3.47
C ILE A 822 21.37 16.99 -1.98
N HIS A 823 22.61 16.82 -1.52
CA HIS A 823 22.96 16.85 -0.09
C HIS A 823 23.78 18.07 0.34
N SER A 824 24.44 18.77 -0.60
CA SER A 824 25.28 19.91 -0.26
C SER A 824 24.71 21.21 -0.82
N GLY A 825 24.25 22.10 0.07
CA GLY A 825 24.04 23.52 -0.25
C GLY A 825 25.35 24.30 -0.54
N SER A 826 26.43 23.61 -0.91
CA SER A 826 27.77 24.19 -1.11
C SER A 826 28.04 24.50 -2.58
N GLY A 827 27.54 25.64 -3.04
CA GLY A 827 28.33 26.64 -3.78
C GLY A 827 29.13 26.24 -5.03
N LYS A 828 28.86 25.11 -5.70
CA LYS A 828 29.42 24.81 -7.02
C LYS A 828 28.33 24.90 -8.07
N SER A 829 28.38 25.96 -8.86
CA SER A 829 27.40 26.27 -9.90
C SER A 829 27.27 25.12 -10.90
N PRO A 830 26.10 24.46 -11.02
CA PRO A 830 25.88 23.49 -12.10
C PRO A 830 25.95 24.18 -13.46
N LEU A 831 26.38 23.44 -14.50
CA LEU A 831 26.43 23.97 -15.85
C LEU A 831 25.01 24.29 -16.33
N ARG A 832 24.80 25.55 -16.74
CA ARG A 832 23.54 26.03 -17.32
C ARG A 832 23.20 25.22 -18.57
N SER A 833 21.98 24.69 -18.66
CA SER A 833 21.43 24.24 -19.94
C SER A 833 20.80 25.44 -20.67
N SER A 834 20.75 25.40 -22.00
CA SER A 834 20.15 26.49 -22.78
C SER A 834 18.63 26.61 -22.64
N ASN A 835 17.99 25.59 -22.03
CA ASN A 835 16.55 25.32 -22.02
C ASN A 835 15.95 25.33 -20.60
N ASP A 836 16.69 25.82 -19.60
CA ASP A 836 16.26 25.89 -18.21
C ASP A 836 15.04 26.84 -18.04
N PRO A 837 13.98 26.45 -17.29
CA PRO A 837 12.74 27.22 -17.22
C PRO A 837 12.83 28.42 -16.26
N LEU A 838 11.90 29.36 -16.42
CA LEU A 838 11.78 30.57 -15.62
C LEU A 838 10.70 30.42 -14.55
N VAL A 839 10.96 30.86 -13.32
CA VAL A 839 10.01 30.82 -12.20
C VAL A 839 9.82 32.24 -11.66
N LEU A 840 8.61 32.76 -11.81
CA LEU A 840 8.18 34.00 -11.17
C LEU A 840 7.56 33.69 -9.82
N VAL A 841 8.11 34.25 -8.75
CA VAL A 841 7.58 34.15 -7.39
C VAL A 841 7.01 35.50 -6.99
N PHE A 842 5.73 35.54 -6.62
CA PHE A 842 5.05 36.69 -6.05
C PHE A 842 4.86 36.47 -4.55
N ARG A 843 5.19 37.47 -3.74
CA ARG A 843 5.00 37.47 -2.29
C ARG A 843 4.06 38.61 -1.88
N ARG A 844 3.07 38.29 -1.06
CA ARG A 844 2.25 39.26 -0.34
C ARG A 844 2.27 38.94 1.15
N SER A 845 2.39 39.97 1.97
CA SER A 845 2.31 39.84 3.44
C SER A 845 1.17 40.70 3.96
N GLN A 846 0.36 40.15 4.87
CA GLN A 846 -0.77 40.85 5.50
C GLN A 846 -0.84 40.47 6.97
N VAL A 847 -1.19 41.41 7.85
CA VAL A 847 -1.35 41.14 9.29
C VAL A 847 -2.82 40.97 9.61
N GLU A 848 -3.20 39.79 10.09
CA GLU A 848 -4.59 39.44 10.41
C GLU A 848 -4.66 38.71 11.75
N GLY A 849 -5.65 39.05 12.59
CA GLY A 849 -5.75 38.51 13.95
C GLY A 849 -4.53 38.80 14.85
N GLY A 850 -3.65 39.73 14.46
CA GLY A 850 -2.36 39.99 15.11
C GLY A 850 -1.19 39.10 14.66
N LYS A 851 -1.39 38.21 13.68
CA LYS A 851 -0.36 37.33 13.11
C LYS A 851 0.00 37.76 11.68
N ALA A 852 1.24 37.51 11.26
CA ALA A 852 1.67 37.79 9.89
C ALA A 852 1.36 36.59 8.99
N HIS A 853 0.54 36.80 7.96
CA HIS A 853 0.26 35.83 6.91
C HIS A 853 1.11 36.16 5.68
N HIS A 854 1.84 35.17 5.17
CA HIS A 854 2.69 35.29 3.99
C HIS A 854 2.15 34.39 2.87
N TYR A 855 1.66 35.01 1.80
CA TYR A 855 1.10 34.33 0.64
C TYR A 855 2.10 34.32 -0.51
N PHE A 856 2.28 33.15 -1.11
CA PHE A 856 3.18 32.95 -2.24
C PHE A 856 2.39 32.46 -3.45
N ALA A 857 2.71 33.03 -4.62
CA ALA A 857 2.24 32.55 -5.91
C ALA A 857 3.43 32.29 -6.81
N ARG A 858 3.45 31.15 -7.51
CA ARG A 858 4.56 30.73 -8.35
C ARG A 858 4.04 30.47 -9.76
N VAL A 859 4.70 31.03 -10.77
CA VAL A 859 4.38 30.84 -12.18
C VAL A 859 5.63 30.34 -12.89
N THR A 860 5.62 29.06 -13.25
CA THR A 860 6.70 28.40 -14.00
C THR A 860 6.40 28.53 -15.49
N MET A 861 7.33 29.13 -16.23
CA MET A 861 7.21 29.44 -17.66
C MET A 861 8.35 28.79 -18.45
N SER A 862 8.10 28.47 -19.71
CA SER A 862 9.18 28.19 -20.66
C SER A 862 9.94 29.49 -20.97
N LYS A 863 11.13 29.37 -21.59
CA LYS A 863 11.96 30.52 -21.98
C LYS A 863 11.26 31.44 -23.00
N GLU A 864 10.34 30.89 -23.77
CA GLU A 864 9.48 31.59 -24.74
C GLU A 864 8.27 32.28 -24.07
N GLY A 865 8.18 32.25 -22.74
CA GLY A 865 7.11 32.89 -21.97
C GLY A 865 5.79 32.11 -21.91
N LYS A 866 5.78 30.83 -22.31
CA LYS A 866 4.58 29.98 -22.18
C LYS A 866 4.45 29.47 -20.74
N VAL A 867 3.36 29.80 -20.07
CA VAL A 867 3.06 29.24 -18.73
C VAL A 867 2.93 27.72 -18.81
N MET A 868 3.69 27.03 -17.96
CA MET A 868 3.71 25.57 -17.81
C MET A 868 3.00 25.14 -16.53
N LYS A 869 3.22 25.87 -15.43
CA LYS A 869 2.63 25.56 -14.11
C LYS A 869 2.32 26.83 -13.33
N ILE A 870 1.27 26.77 -12.51
CA ILE A 870 0.92 27.81 -11.53
C ILE A 870 0.66 27.10 -10.20
N SER A 871 1.25 27.58 -9.12
CA SER A 871 1.00 27.08 -7.77
C SER A 871 0.84 28.23 -6.76
N VAL A 872 0.09 27.99 -5.69
CA VAL A 872 -0.16 28.98 -4.62
C VAL A 872 0.00 28.33 -3.24
N SER A 873 0.46 29.09 -2.25
CA SER A 873 0.59 28.62 -0.87
C SER A 873 -0.79 28.38 -0.22
N HIS A 874 -0.92 27.30 0.57
CA HIS A 874 -2.20 26.77 1.08
C HIS A 874 -2.52 27.02 2.57
#